data_AF-A0A1Y2N6S4-F1
#
_entry.id   AF-A0A1Y2N6S4-F1
#
_cell.length_a   1.000
_cell.length_b   1.000
_cell.length_c   1.000
_cell.angle_alpha   90.00
_cell.angle_beta   90.00
_cell.angle_gamma   90.00
#
_symmetry.space_group_name_H-M   'P 1'
#
loop_
_entity.id
_entity.type
_entity.pdbx_description
1 polymer ?
#
loop_
_entity_poly.entity_id
_entity_poly.type
_entity_poly.pdbx_seq_one_letter_code
_entity_poly.pdbx_strand_id
1 'polypeptide(L)'
;MNLRTLVLERYGAYEGRELTLGRGLTVVSGPNEAGKTTLLDALSDLLWGMPRPVRHGYAFSPARLAVSARVDGPDGEQLLRRTTRGLHRVSGDPDGPAEVALDAPWGPGGAEARRRWREGFGLGHEQLREGGRKLCTGGGDLAELVFTARSGRDARALIAALDAEADALFKEHRGNRSVTVRAAFARFTETEQVATERTSRAGEVTAVADEIARLERRAAELARARRTAADGADRARQALRAREPARELAALRAERAAQCATGAALGADALAEYSRATADRATAEQQRDSHRERADALRADRAELDLDEDLLADASRVRELESAAQARRADAERAARLRADAAEAHRRAESALAGLVAEDGRSAGERLAAVHLPADRARDLDEIARRLHDAIVEAERAERVYAEALAEVRETADVPGGLDPERVGRVAEVRRAIEADGSAAELCRTAIAERDTARARRSEALTAADYRGPGADASGPGTEVAVLAPPVREVRSARTALRAAEQELRAAERAAADAAEREHRARTTRDGVVARGRPVGPDALAAARAERDDAVTRLLAADDRAASAAAGRVAAAVAAADRVADDMIASADRVAELAQKESELAAAATALTEAGRVVERARGQADVAGSAWTTLWRAHGVAVPDPDDADTVVAALADASRAQDEVARADERLARLRDQADEQERALGTALAAAGRPRDGAPLDVLLVAAEDLAVEAGHARDRQVLLSRLRSEAERAGGAADAARHDRELATQRWRFALRGAGLPTDLEPSGWGTRRDTVADAQQAGALARQDDQEATRLERAVNAHRKAVTALVERHLDRAPTGTASADRLGELADRVREVTKAAVSAGHLDDGIVDAEDAAARAARDVATAGAVLDRLAVELALTEAMEPGGLEAAAERGAVVAELDSRIAEQSRLLAAAAPDLDAGELVASAADPSAQPPTGAGGVSLSAEPGALVEALERAEAHERELGAEQDDVREQLGGLRARRRELEDAEGAAELHARAQEELAGVADAAERYLVLHLQREILRRELDAYERSHASPLLVRAGALLERLTGGRFVALRPPSEPGAGARTLVAVRADGEELTPPTLSEGTADQVHLALRLAGIEQLQADRVAAGLPPVPVVLDDVLMTFDDERAPAAIRVLAELAGSAQVLLFTHHEHLVGLARATGVEFTVAELGPPSRIEPLLDAGAARATPLAG
;
A
#
# COMPACT_ATOMS: atom_id res chain seq x y z
N MET A 1 -40.77 -17.31 18.00
CA MET A 1 -40.36 -17.21 19.42
C MET A 1 -40.87 -15.89 19.93
N ASN A 2 -41.63 -15.89 21.03
CA ASN A 2 -42.17 -14.66 21.63
C ASN A 2 -41.66 -14.52 23.07
N LEU A 3 -41.03 -13.39 23.39
CA LEU A 3 -40.61 -13.07 24.76
C LEU A 3 -41.84 -12.64 25.56
N ARG A 4 -42.10 -13.29 26.69
CA ARG A 4 -43.23 -12.97 27.60
C ARG A 4 -42.81 -12.07 28.74
N THR A 5 -41.64 -12.34 29.29
CA THR A 5 -41.03 -11.48 30.30
C THR A 5 -39.55 -11.31 30.00
N LEU A 6 -39.00 -10.14 30.31
CA LEU A 6 -37.58 -9.85 30.27
C LEU A 6 -37.16 -9.30 31.64
N VAL A 7 -36.22 -9.98 32.30
CA VAL A 7 -35.73 -9.67 33.64
C VAL A 7 -34.26 -9.26 33.57
N LEU A 8 -34.00 -8.01 33.92
CA LEU A 8 -32.66 -7.47 34.12
C LEU A 8 -32.19 -7.84 35.54
N GLU A 9 -31.67 -9.07 35.73
CA GLU A 9 -31.28 -9.56 37.07
C GLU A 9 -30.20 -8.69 37.70
N ARG A 10 -29.08 -8.51 37.00
CA ARG A 10 -27.94 -7.66 37.40
C ARG A 10 -27.31 -7.15 36.11
N TYR A 11 -27.80 -6.06 35.56
CA TYR A 11 -27.39 -5.59 34.23
C TYR A 11 -27.45 -4.06 34.14
N GLY A 12 -26.33 -3.41 33.86
CA GLY A 12 -26.23 -1.95 33.87
C GLY A 12 -26.53 -1.39 35.26
N ALA A 13 -27.48 -0.45 35.34
CA ALA A 13 -27.96 0.13 36.60
C ALA A 13 -29.21 -0.57 37.17
N TYR A 14 -29.58 -1.76 36.67
CA TYR A 14 -30.76 -2.50 37.09
C TYR A 14 -30.40 -3.76 37.88
N GLU A 15 -31.11 -3.98 39.00
CA GLU A 15 -31.11 -5.23 39.76
C GLU A 15 -32.56 -5.73 39.92
N GLY A 16 -32.89 -6.86 39.30
CA GLY A 16 -34.20 -7.52 39.39
C GLY A 16 -35.36 -6.83 38.68
N ARG A 17 -35.12 -5.99 37.66
CA ARG A 17 -36.21 -5.32 36.91
C ARG A 17 -36.88 -6.27 35.93
N GLU A 18 -38.15 -6.60 36.16
CA GLU A 18 -39.00 -7.39 35.26
C GLU A 18 -39.87 -6.51 34.36
N LEU A 19 -39.94 -6.86 33.07
CA LEU A 19 -40.82 -6.25 32.07
C LEU A 19 -41.68 -7.34 31.43
N THR A 20 -42.99 -7.12 31.39
CA THR A 20 -43.94 -8.01 30.70
C THR A 20 -44.09 -7.54 29.25
N LEU A 21 -43.88 -8.45 28.30
CA LEU A 21 -43.93 -8.21 26.87
C LEU A 21 -45.10 -8.99 26.24
N GLY A 22 -45.84 -8.35 25.33
CA GLY A 22 -46.96 -8.95 24.61
C GLY A 22 -46.51 -9.85 23.46
N ARG A 23 -47.38 -10.74 22.99
CA ARG A 23 -47.10 -11.63 21.83
C ARG A 23 -47.00 -10.88 20.50
N GLY A 24 -47.73 -9.78 20.37
CA GLY A 24 -47.77 -8.93 19.18
C GLY A 24 -47.07 -7.61 19.40
N LEU A 25 -47.78 -6.50 19.18
CA LEU A 25 -47.23 -5.16 19.37
C LEU A 25 -47.12 -4.84 20.85
N THR A 26 -45.91 -4.54 21.32
CA THR A 26 -45.67 -4.02 22.67
C THR A 26 -45.12 -2.61 22.57
N VAL A 27 -45.83 -1.66 23.16
CA VAL A 27 -45.38 -0.27 23.30
C VAL A 27 -44.66 -0.15 24.64
N VAL A 28 -43.34 0.03 24.60
CA VAL A 28 -42.51 0.25 25.78
C VAL A 28 -42.40 1.75 26.00
N SER A 29 -43.09 2.26 27.02
CA SER A 29 -43.14 3.68 27.36
C SER A 29 -42.25 3.99 28.56
N GLY A 30 -41.40 5.00 28.44
CA GLY A 30 -40.60 5.52 29.57
C GLY A 30 -39.91 6.84 29.23
N PRO A 31 -39.69 7.73 30.22
CA PRO A 31 -39.01 9.00 30.00
C PRO A 31 -37.59 8.79 29.46
N ASN A 32 -37.00 9.84 28.88
CA ASN A 32 -35.58 9.83 28.55
C ASN A 32 -34.79 9.49 29.83
N GLU A 33 -33.75 8.66 29.72
CA GLU A 33 -32.98 8.08 30.84
C GLU A 33 -33.65 6.93 31.62
N ALA A 34 -34.86 6.50 31.25
CA ALA A 34 -35.46 5.28 31.78
C ALA A 34 -34.73 3.98 31.34
N GLY A 35 -33.62 4.06 30.61
CA GLY A 35 -32.83 2.89 30.23
C GLY A 35 -33.39 2.09 29.04
N LYS A 36 -34.14 2.71 28.12
CA LYS A 36 -34.59 2.10 26.84
C LYS A 36 -33.42 1.49 26.06
N THR A 37 -32.31 2.22 25.92
CA THR A 37 -31.09 1.72 25.26
C THR A 37 -30.46 0.55 26.05
N THR A 38 -30.46 0.61 27.38
CA THR A 38 -29.99 -0.48 28.25
C THR A 38 -30.85 -1.74 28.07
N LEU A 39 -32.17 -1.57 27.90
CA LEU A 39 -33.10 -2.65 27.62
C LEU A 39 -32.85 -3.29 26.25
N LEU A 40 -32.62 -2.47 25.21
CA LEU A 40 -32.26 -2.95 23.87
C LEU A 40 -30.91 -3.70 23.90
N ASP A 41 -29.93 -3.21 24.66
CA ASP A 41 -28.65 -3.90 24.88
C ASP A 41 -28.85 -5.23 25.62
N ALA A 42 -29.66 -5.26 26.69
CA ALA A 42 -29.96 -6.49 27.41
C ALA A 42 -30.68 -7.54 26.55
N LEU A 43 -31.63 -7.11 25.72
CA LEU A 43 -32.33 -7.97 24.76
C LEU A 43 -31.34 -8.51 23.70
N SER A 44 -30.47 -7.65 23.18
CA SER A 44 -29.43 -8.06 22.23
C SER A 44 -28.49 -9.09 22.84
N ASP A 45 -28.11 -8.88 24.10
CA ASP A 45 -27.16 -9.72 24.82
C ASP A 45 -27.80 -11.07 25.21
N LEU A 46 -29.08 -11.07 25.60
CA LEU A 46 -29.85 -12.28 25.82
C LEU A 46 -29.86 -13.17 24.57
N LEU A 47 -30.14 -12.57 23.41
CA LEU A 47 -30.23 -13.31 22.15
C LEU A 47 -28.84 -13.73 21.65
N TRP A 48 -27.89 -12.80 21.52
CA TRP A 48 -26.67 -13.01 20.75
C TRP A 48 -25.39 -13.09 21.58
N GLY A 49 -25.50 -12.99 22.91
CA GLY A 49 -24.37 -13.08 23.84
C GLY A 49 -23.80 -11.73 24.25
N MET A 50 -22.96 -11.74 25.29
CA MET A 50 -22.34 -10.57 25.91
C MET A 50 -20.88 -10.41 25.43
N PRO A 51 -20.60 -9.69 24.32
CA PRO A 51 -19.24 -9.51 23.82
C PRO A 51 -18.37 -8.74 24.83
N ARG A 52 -17.07 -9.05 24.89
CA ARG A 52 -16.10 -8.37 25.76
C ARG A 52 -15.44 -7.19 25.03
N PRO A 53 -15.26 -6.02 25.67
CA PRO A 53 -15.75 -5.66 27.02
C PRO A 53 -17.28 -5.49 27.05
N VAL A 54 -17.92 -5.94 28.14
CA VAL A 54 -19.39 -5.89 28.29
C VAL A 54 -19.81 -4.46 28.61
N ARG A 55 -20.54 -3.82 27.69
CA ARG A 55 -20.91 -2.38 27.74
C ARG A 55 -21.59 -1.95 29.04
N HIS A 56 -22.45 -2.79 29.61
CA HIS A 56 -23.25 -2.51 30.81
C HIS A 56 -22.72 -3.21 32.07
N GLY A 57 -21.43 -3.53 32.12
CA GLY A 57 -20.76 -4.15 33.28
C GLY A 57 -20.22 -3.18 34.32
N TYR A 58 -20.74 -1.95 34.42
CA TYR A 58 -20.17 -0.90 35.27
C TYR A 58 -20.64 -0.93 36.73
N ALA A 59 -21.84 -1.45 37.03
CA ALA A 59 -22.33 -1.55 38.41
C ALA A 59 -22.12 -2.95 39.03
N PHE A 60 -21.83 -3.97 38.21
CA PHE A 60 -21.68 -5.35 38.65
C PHE A 60 -20.48 -6.02 37.95
N SER A 61 -19.76 -6.89 38.64
CA SER A 61 -18.65 -7.64 38.04
C SER A 61 -19.14 -8.55 36.89
N PRO A 62 -18.32 -8.81 35.85
CA PRO A 62 -18.72 -9.63 34.69
C PRO A 62 -19.26 -11.02 35.04
N ALA A 63 -18.83 -11.61 36.15
CA ALA A 63 -19.32 -12.91 36.61
C ALA A 63 -20.73 -12.88 37.20
N ARG A 64 -21.22 -11.70 37.63
CA ARG A 64 -22.54 -11.52 38.24
C ARG A 64 -23.61 -11.06 37.26
N LEU A 65 -23.22 -10.64 36.05
CA LEU A 65 -24.13 -10.16 35.02
C LEU A 65 -25.05 -11.28 34.54
N ALA A 66 -26.35 -11.01 34.55
CA ALA A 66 -27.36 -11.94 34.05
C ALA A 66 -28.59 -11.20 33.53
N VAL A 67 -29.15 -11.74 32.44
CA VAL A 67 -30.44 -11.34 31.88
C VAL A 67 -31.24 -12.62 31.67
N SER A 68 -32.47 -12.66 32.15
CA SER A 68 -33.37 -13.81 31.95
C SER A 68 -34.65 -13.41 31.24
N ALA A 69 -35.27 -14.35 30.54
CA ALA A 69 -36.52 -14.13 29.84
C ALA A 69 -37.36 -15.40 29.77
N ARG A 70 -38.68 -15.27 29.93
CA ARG A 70 -39.61 -16.35 29.58
C ARG A 70 -39.92 -16.25 28.09
N VAL A 71 -39.77 -17.36 27.36
CA VAL A 71 -40.05 -17.44 25.93
C VAL A 71 -41.08 -18.53 25.63
N ASP A 72 -41.99 -18.23 24.71
CA ASP A 72 -42.86 -19.23 24.10
C ASP A 72 -42.06 -19.97 23.00
N GLY A 73 -41.78 -21.25 23.22
CA GLY A 73 -41.18 -22.17 22.26
C GLY A 73 -42.14 -23.28 21.80
N PRO A 74 -41.74 -24.12 20.84
CA PRO A 74 -42.56 -25.26 20.38
C PRO A 74 -42.85 -26.29 21.48
N ASP A 75 -41.98 -26.40 22.50
CA ASP A 75 -42.14 -27.32 23.64
C ASP A 75 -42.85 -26.68 24.86
N GLY A 76 -43.49 -25.52 24.70
CA GLY A 76 -44.11 -24.75 25.78
C GLY A 76 -43.28 -23.54 26.25
N GLU A 77 -43.67 -22.96 27.40
CA GLU A 77 -43.00 -21.80 27.99
C GLU A 77 -41.67 -22.22 28.65
N GLN A 78 -40.57 -21.55 28.32
CA GLN A 78 -39.23 -21.84 28.84
C GLN A 78 -38.61 -20.60 29.48
N LEU A 79 -37.94 -20.77 30.62
CA LEU A 79 -37.12 -19.72 31.23
C LEU A 79 -35.68 -19.82 30.73
N LEU A 80 -35.27 -18.82 29.95
CA LEU A 80 -33.91 -18.68 29.45
C LEU A 80 -33.14 -17.67 30.30
N ARG A 81 -31.87 -17.97 30.57
CA ARG A 81 -30.97 -17.11 31.34
C ARG A 81 -29.62 -17.00 30.63
N ARG A 82 -29.21 -15.77 30.32
CA ARG A 82 -27.91 -15.46 29.70
C ARG A 82 -26.96 -14.90 30.74
N THR A 83 -25.75 -15.46 30.79
CA THR A 83 -24.62 -14.95 31.58
C THR A 83 -23.41 -14.72 30.67
N THR A 84 -22.30 -14.22 31.23
CA THR A 84 -21.01 -14.14 30.50
C THR A 84 -20.39 -15.51 30.16
N ARG A 85 -20.96 -16.61 30.65
CA ARG A 85 -20.53 -17.99 30.36
C ARG A 85 -21.33 -18.68 29.26
N GLY A 86 -22.54 -18.19 28.92
CA GLY A 86 -23.40 -18.84 27.93
C GLY A 86 -24.89 -18.60 28.13
N LEU A 87 -25.71 -19.25 27.29
CA LEU A 87 -27.17 -19.33 27.45
C LEU A 87 -27.51 -20.59 28.26
N HIS A 88 -28.46 -20.49 29.17
CA HIS A 88 -28.92 -21.59 30.00
C HIS A 88 -30.45 -21.67 30.00
N ARG A 89 -31.00 -22.89 30.03
CA ARG A 89 -32.40 -23.16 30.41
C ARG A 89 -32.45 -23.34 31.93
N VAL A 90 -33.40 -22.70 32.58
CA VAL A 90 -33.65 -22.89 34.02
C VAL A 90 -34.89 -23.77 34.18
N SER A 91 -34.72 -24.98 34.72
CA SER A 91 -35.85 -25.87 35.05
C SER A 91 -36.40 -25.56 36.45
N GLY A 92 -37.72 -25.47 36.58
CA GLY A 92 -38.42 -25.19 37.84
C GLY A 92 -38.72 -26.45 38.65
N ASP A 93 -37.71 -27.25 38.98
CA ASP A 93 -37.86 -28.46 39.81
C ASP A 93 -37.80 -28.11 41.32
N PRO A 94 -38.54 -28.79 42.22
CA PRO A 94 -38.60 -28.45 43.65
C PRO A 94 -37.27 -28.58 44.41
N ASP A 95 -36.30 -29.35 43.89
CA ASP A 95 -34.99 -29.61 44.53
C ASP A 95 -33.88 -28.61 44.13
N GLY A 96 -34.24 -27.51 43.45
CA GLY A 96 -33.35 -26.39 43.12
C GLY A 96 -33.18 -26.18 41.61
N PRO A 97 -32.82 -24.96 41.17
CA PRO A 97 -32.73 -24.65 39.74
C PRO A 97 -31.54 -25.37 39.10
N ALA A 98 -31.80 -26.42 38.33
CA ALA A 98 -30.82 -27.01 37.43
C ALA A 98 -30.69 -26.11 36.18
N GLU A 99 -29.52 -25.50 35.99
CA GLU A 99 -29.17 -24.72 34.79
C GLU A 99 -28.54 -25.64 33.73
N VAL A 100 -29.23 -25.83 32.60
CA VAL A 100 -28.72 -26.63 31.47
C VAL A 100 -28.22 -25.69 30.39
N ALA A 101 -26.95 -25.82 29.99
CA ALA A 101 -26.41 -25.04 28.87
C ALA A 101 -27.19 -25.33 27.58
N LEU A 102 -27.54 -24.27 26.85
CA LEU A 102 -28.28 -24.36 25.60
C LEU A 102 -27.51 -23.70 24.46
N ASP A 103 -27.50 -24.35 23.30
CA ASP A 103 -27.24 -23.67 22.05
C ASP A 103 -28.45 -22.81 21.69
N ALA A 104 -28.18 -21.60 21.19
CA ALA A 104 -29.22 -20.64 20.90
C ALA A 104 -30.03 -21.08 19.67
N PRO A 105 -31.35 -21.39 19.79
CA PRO A 105 -32.12 -21.98 18.70
C PRO A 105 -32.36 -21.02 17.53
N TRP A 106 -32.03 -19.74 17.69
CA TRP A 106 -32.14 -18.70 16.66
C TRP A 106 -30.83 -18.45 15.89
N GLY A 107 -29.78 -19.25 16.13
CA GLY A 107 -28.51 -19.21 15.39
C GLY A 107 -27.29 -18.91 16.27
N PRO A 108 -26.06 -19.00 15.72
CA PRO A 108 -24.83 -18.77 16.45
C PRO A 108 -24.75 -17.34 17.00
N GLY A 109 -24.31 -17.20 18.25
CA GLY A 109 -24.09 -15.90 18.91
C GLY A 109 -22.76 -15.25 18.51
N GLY A 110 -22.51 -14.05 19.02
CA GLY A 110 -21.27 -13.30 18.82
C GLY A 110 -21.51 -11.81 18.53
N ALA A 111 -20.43 -11.03 18.55
CA ALA A 111 -20.49 -9.59 18.30
C ALA A 111 -21.06 -9.26 16.91
N GLU A 112 -20.72 -10.05 15.89
CA GLU A 112 -21.25 -9.87 14.53
C GLU A 112 -22.72 -10.25 14.42
N ALA A 113 -23.15 -11.39 14.99
CA ALA A 113 -24.56 -11.79 14.99
C ALA A 113 -25.44 -10.76 15.73
N ARG A 114 -24.93 -10.24 16.86
CA ARG A 114 -25.55 -9.14 17.63
C ARG A 114 -25.72 -7.88 16.78
N ARG A 115 -24.66 -7.48 16.08
CA ARG A 115 -24.67 -6.31 15.17
C ARG A 115 -25.68 -6.54 14.03
N ARG A 116 -25.62 -7.70 13.37
CA ARG A 116 -26.51 -8.07 12.27
C ARG A 116 -27.98 -8.08 12.66
N TRP A 117 -28.32 -8.53 13.87
CA TRP A 117 -29.69 -8.46 14.36
C TRP A 117 -30.15 -7.01 14.57
N ARG A 118 -29.30 -6.15 15.13
CA ARG A 118 -29.64 -4.73 15.32
C ARG A 118 -29.81 -3.97 14.01
N GLU A 119 -28.93 -4.22 13.04
CA GLU A 119 -28.99 -3.59 11.72
C GLU A 119 -30.15 -4.16 10.88
N GLY A 120 -30.42 -5.47 10.99
CA GLY A 120 -31.46 -6.15 10.21
C GLY A 120 -32.88 -5.98 10.76
N PHE A 121 -33.07 -6.13 12.08
CA PHE A 121 -34.37 -6.16 12.75
C PHE A 121 -34.59 -5.00 13.73
N GLY A 122 -33.64 -4.07 13.80
CA GLY A 122 -33.77 -2.81 14.52
C GLY A 122 -33.99 -1.64 13.56
N LEU A 123 -34.72 -0.63 14.02
CA LEU A 123 -34.80 0.67 13.36
C LEU A 123 -34.91 1.78 14.42
N GLY A 124 -33.97 2.72 14.42
CA GLY A 124 -34.01 3.90 15.28
C GLY A 124 -34.45 5.17 14.56
N HIS A 125 -34.80 6.21 15.31
CA HIS A 125 -35.15 7.53 14.76
C HIS A 125 -34.06 8.13 13.86
N GLU A 126 -32.80 8.11 14.31
CA GLU A 126 -31.68 8.70 13.56
C GLU A 126 -31.43 7.95 12.23
N GLN A 127 -31.49 6.61 12.26
CA GLN A 127 -31.36 5.77 11.07
C GLN A 127 -32.48 6.03 10.06
N LEU A 128 -33.71 6.24 10.55
CA LEU A 128 -34.86 6.56 9.70
C LEU A 128 -34.66 7.89 8.96
N ARG A 129 -34.22 8.94 9.68
CA ARG A 129 -33.97 10.27 9.07
C ARG A 129 -32.78 10.29 8.13
N GLU A 130 -31.70 9.59 8.48
CA GLU A 130 -30.55 9.46 7.60
C GLU A 130 -30.94 8.73 6.31
N GLY A 131 -31.72 7.65 6.42
CA GLY A 131 -32.28 6.92 5.28
C GLY A 131 -33.20 7.77 4.40
N GLY A 132 -34.09 8.55 5.01
CA GLY A 132 -34.95 9.51 4.32
C GLY A 132 -34.16 10.61 3.60
N ARG A 133 -33.13 11.18 4.25
CA ARG A 133 -32.26 12.20 3.63
C ARG A 133 -31.41 11.64 2.49
N LYS A 134 -30.85 10.43 2.64
CA LYS A 134 -30.07 9.73 1.60
C LYS A 134 -30.90 9.46 0.34
N LEU A 135 -32.20 9.17 0.51
CA LEU A 135 -33.14 9.10 -0.61
C LEU A 135 -33.22 10.47 -1.33
N CYS A 136 -33.40 11.58 -0.61
CA CYS A 136 -33.57 12.92 -1.20
C CYS A 136 -32.33 13.53 -1.87
N THR A 137 -31.10 13.21 -1.44
CA THR A 137 -29.86 13.83 -1.97
C THR A 137 -29.37 13.26 -3.31
N GLY A 138 -30.13 12.37 -3.95
CA GLY A 138 -29.84 11.87 -5.30
C GLY A 138 -28.96 10.61 -5.36
N GLY A 139 -28.79 9.89 -4.24
CA GLY A 139 -28.03 8.62 -4.18
C GLY A 139 -28.83 7.38 -4.58
N GLY A 140 -29.92 7.54 -5.34
CA GLY A 140 -30.96 6.53 -5.54
C GLY A 140 -30.60 5.37 -6.46
N ASP A 141 -29.48 4.69 -6.29
CA ASP A 141 -29.29 3.38 -6.96
C ASP A 141 -30.20 2.34 -6.28
N LEU A 142 -31.14 1.79 -7.03
CA LEU A 142 -32.14 0.84 -6.56
C LEU A 142 -31.50 -0.42 -5.96
N ALA A 143 -30.38 -0.91 -6.51
CA ALA A 143 -29.65 -2.05 -5.98
C ALA A 143 -29.20 -1.79 -4.52
N GLU A 144 -28.65 -0.60 -4.29
CA GLU A 144 -28.14 -0.15 -2.99
C GLU A 144 -29.27 -0.01 -1.98
N LEU A 145 -30.38 0.60 -2.38
CA LEU A 145 -31.55 0.80 -1.51
C LEU A 145 -32.20 -0.53 -1.11
N VAL A 146 -32.36 -1.46 -2.05
CA VAL A 146 -32.93 -2.80 -1.79
C VAL A 146 -32.00 -3.61 -0.88
N PHE A 147 -30.68 -3.56 -1.12
CA PHE A 147 -29.69 -4.25 -0.29
C PHE A 147 -29.63 -3.66 1.13
N THR A 148 -29.60 -2.34 1.27
CA THR A 148 -29.57 -1.64 2.57
C THR A 148 -30.88 -1.84 3.32
N ALA A 149 -32.03 -1.80 2.63
CA ALA A 149 -33.34 -2.02 3.22
C ALA A 149 -33.49 -3.43 3.81
N ARG A 150 -32.84 -4.44 3.23
CA ARG A 150 -32.83 -5.81 3.76
C ARG A 150 -31.72 -6.05 4.78
N SER A 151 -30.48 -5.68 4.48
CA SER A 151 -29.31 -6.04 5.31
C SER A 151 -29.02 -5.06 6.47
N GLY A 152 -29.48 -3.82 6.36
CA GLY A 152 -29.10 -2.72 7.25
C GLY A 152 -27.66 -2.21 7.04
N ARG A 153 -26.93 -2.69 6.03
CA ARG A 153 -25.55 -2.29 5.72
C ARG A 153 -25.48 -1.38 4.49
N ASP A 154 -24.59 -0.40 4.56
CA ASP A 154 -24.30 0.55 3.49
C ASP A 154 -23.24 -0.03 2.52
N ALA A 155 -23.70 -0.64 1.42
CA ALA A 155 -22.81 -1.24 0.41
C ALA A 155 -21.94 -0.19 -0.31
N ARG A 156 -22.40 1.07 -0.35
CA ARG A 156 -21.69 2.18 -0.99
C ARG A 156 -20.47 2.59 -0.18
N ALA A 157 -20.56 2.58 1.16
CA ALA A 157 -19.40 2.82 2.00
C ALA A 157 -18.28 1.80 1.74
N LEU A 158 -18.63 0.53 1.50
CA LEU A 158 -17.66 -0.52 1.19
C LEU A 158 -17.04 -0.34 -0.20
N ILE A 159 -17.85 -0.07 -1.22
CA ILE A 159 -17.35 0.21 -2.58
C ILE A 159 -16.46 1.46 -2.58
N ALA A 160 -16.88 2.53 -1.89
CA ALA A 160 -16.11 3.76 -1.78
C ALA A 160 -14.79 3.56 -1.02
N ALA A 161 -14.76 2.70 0.00
CA ALA A 161 -13.52 2.33 0.70
C ALA A 161 -12.56 1.55 -0.21
N LEU A 162 -13.07 0.58 -0.97
CA LEU A 162 -12.28 -0.16 -1.96
C LEU A 162 -11.75 0.75 -3.08
N ASP A 163 -12.59 1.68 -3.57
CA ASP A 163 -12.20 2.68 -4.56
C ASP A 163 -11.11 3.61 -4.00
N ALA A 164 -11.24 4.08 -2.76
CA ALA A 164 -10.24 4.94 -2.12
C ALA A 164 -8.89 4.23 -1.88
N GLU A 165 -8.91 2.96 -1.49
CA GLU A 165 -7.70 2.16 -1.27
C GLU A 165 -7.01 1.83 -2.60
N ALA A 166 -7.78 1.47 -3.64
CA ALA A 166 -7.25 1.28 -5.00
C ALA A 166 -6.64 2.58 -5.55
N ASP A 167 -7.33 3.70 -5.37
CA ASP A 167 -6.89 5.04 -5.75
C ASP A 167 -5.61 5.50 -5.03
N ALA A 168 -5.36 5.01 -3.81
CA ALA A 168 -4.13 5.30 -3.07
C ALA A 168 -2.93 4.51 -3.62
N LEU A 169 -3.18 3.36 -4.25
CA LEU A 169 -2.15 2.52 -4.86
C LEU A 169 -1.86 2.97 -6.31
N PHE A 170 -2.90 3.19 -7.11
CA PHE A 170 -2.76 3.59 -8.51
C PHE A 170 -3.99 4.37 -9.05
N LYS A 171 -3.73 5.51 -9.71
CA LYS A 171 -4.74 6.32 -10.43
C LYS A 171 -4.43 6.44 -11.91
N GLU A 172 -5.46 6.32 -12.74
CA GLU A 172 -5.33 6.38 -14.20
C GLU A 172 -4.86 7.76 -14.69
N HIS A 173 -5.28 8.86 -14.05
CA HIS A 173 -4.83 10.20 -14.42
C HIS A 173 -3.31 10.40 -14.20
N ARG A 174 -2.58 10.67 -15.28
CA ARG A 174 -1.10 10.79 -15.37
C ARG A 174 -0.45 11.88 -14.50
N GLY A 175 -1.21 12.70 -13.78
CA GLY A 175 -0.70 13.89 -13.08
C GLY A 175 -0.16 13.66 -11.66
N ASN A 176 -0.58 12.61 -10.97
CA ASN A 176 -0.23 12.46 -9.55
C ASN A 176 0.98 11.53 -9.37
N ARG A 177 2.10 12.08 -8.89
CA ARG A 177 3.34 11.32 -8.59
C ARG A 177 3.35 10.71 -7.18
N SER A 178 2.35 11.00 -6.35
CA SER A 178 2.29 10.52 -4.95
C SER A 178 1.63 9.16 -4.76
N VAL A 179 1.05 8.57 -5.82
CA VAL A 179 0.45 7.23 -5.75
C VAL A 179 1.54 6.18 -5.61
N THR A 180 1.34 5.22 -4.71
CA THR A 180 2.39 4.31 -4.21
C THR A 180 3.19 3.64 -5.32
N VAL A 181 2.51 3.07 -6.33
CA VAL A 181 3.16 2.38 -7.46
C VAL A 181 4.03 3.34 -8.26
N ARG A 182 3.55 4.56 -8.55
CA ARG A 182 4.32 5.55 -9.34
C ARG A 182 5.49 6.14 -8.56
N ALA A 183 5.29 6.39 -7.27
CA ALA A 183 6.35 6.89 -6.40
C ALA A 183 7.47 5.86 -6.24
N ALA A 184 7.12 4.59 -6.00
CA ALA A 184 8.08 3.48 -5.91
C ALA A 184 8.80 3.24 -7.24
N PHE A 185 8.06 3.27 -8.36
CA PHE A 185 8.67 3.13 -9.69
C PHE A 185 9.63 4.28 -10.02
N ALA A 186 9.29 5.51 -9.63
CA ALA A 186 10.18 6.66 -9.81
C ALA A 186 11.48 6.50 -9.01
N ARG A 187 11.40 6.10 -7.73
CA ARG A 187 12.57 5.80 -6.88
C ARG A 187 13.41 4.66 -7.43
N PHE A 188 12.78 3.60 -7.96
CA PHE A 188 13.48 2.53 -8.68
C PHE A 188 14.31 3.09 -9.84
N THR A 189 13.70 3.84 -10.75
CA THR A 189 14.42 4.40 -11.91
C THR A 189 15.55 5.35 -11.51
N GLU A 190 15.37 6.16 -10.45
CA GLU A 190 16.40 7.06 -9.95
C GLU A 190 17.58 6.27 -9.34
N THR A 191 17.29 5.26 -8.52
CA THR A 191 18.30 4.40 -7.89
C THR A 191 19.07 3.57 -8.93
N GLU A 192 18.38 3.08 -9.96
CA GLU A 192 18.97 2.35 -11.08
C GLU A 192 19.93 3.22 -11.90
N GLN A 193 19.56 4.48 -12.17
CA GLN A 193 20.44 5.44 -12.83
C GLN A 193 21.71 5.71 -12.01
N VAL A 194 21.56 5.95 -10.71
CA VAL A 194 22.72 6.20 -9.83
C VAL A 194 23.60 4.96 -9.74
N ALA A 195 23.04 3.74 -9.66
CA ALA A 195 23.79 2.49 -9.67
C ALA A 195 24.62 2.30 -10.96
N THR A 196 24.02 2.66 -12.11
CA THR A 196 24.67 2.58 -13.43
C THR A 196 25.82 3.59 -13.55
N GLU A 197 25.61 4.83 -13.10
CA GLU A 197 26.65 5.87 -13.07
C GLU A 197 27.80 5.53 -12.12
N ARG A 198 27.54 4.80 -11.03
CA ARG A 198 28.58 4.36 -10.09
C ARG A 198 29.37 3.17 -10.60
N THR A 199 28.73 2.26 -11.32
CA THR A 199 29.39 1.11 -11.96
C THR A 199 30.41 1.54 -13.02
N SER A 200 30.12 2.62 -13.77
CA SER A 200 31.06 3.16 -14.76
C SER A 200 32.31 3.83 -14.16
N ARG A 201 32.31 4.14 -12.85
CA ARG A 201 33.46 4.71 -12.12
C ARG A 201 34.36 3.67 -11.45
N ALA A 202 34.05 2.38 -11.53
CA ALA A 202 34.87 1.31 -10.95
C ALA A 202 36.31 1.29 -11.52
N GLY A 203 36.48 1.70 -12.79
CA GLY A 203 37.80 1.86 -13.42
C GLY A 203 38.65 2.99 -12.83
N GLU A 204 38.02 4.04 -12.27
CA GLU A 204 38.71 5.16 -11.62
C GLU A 204 39.27 4.74 -10.26
N VAL A 205 38.56 3.89 -9.51
CA VAL A 205 39.03 3.38 -8.21
C VAL A 205 40.28 2.51 -8.39
N THR A 206 40.31 1.65 -9.40
CA THR A 206 41.50 0.85 -9.73
C THR A 206 42.69 1.71 -10.17
N ALA A 207 42.45 2.75 -10.99
CA ALA A 207 43.50 3.66 -11.42
C ALA A 207 44.09 4.47 -10.24
N VAL A 208 43.25 4.93 -9.31
CA VAL A 208 43.70 5.62 -8.08
C VAL A 208 44.45 4.67 -7.15
N ALA A 209 44.03 3.41 -7.03
CA ALA A 209 44.70 2.41 -6.21
C ALA A 209 46.11 2.07 -6.74
N ASP A 210 46.25 1.92 -8.06
CA ASP A 210 47.55 1.65 -8.71
C ASP A 210 48.53 2.82 -8.54
N GLU A 211 48.03 4.06 -8.64
CA GLU A 211 48.87 5.26 -8.45
C GLU A 211 49.26 5.46 -6.98
N ILE A 212 48.36 5.16 -6.02
CA ILE A 212 48.71 5.11 -4.59
C ILE A 212 49.81 4.08 -4.35
N ALA A 213 49.70 2.87 -4.90
CA ALA A 213 50.70 1.82 -4.74
C ALA A 213 52.06 2.20 -5.35
N ARG A 214 52.06 2.95 -6.47
CA ARG A 214 53.26 3.51 -7.07
C ARG A 214 53.93 4.56 -6.18
N LEU A 215 53.16 5.52 -5.67
CA LEU A 215 53.68 6.57 -4.80
C LEU A 215 54.12 6.04 -3.43
N GLU A 216 53.48 5.00 -2.89
CA GLU A 216 53.93 4.32 -1.67
C GLU A 216 55.30 3.65 -1.85
N ARG A 217 55.56 3.02 -3.00
CA ARG A 217 56.89 2.50 -3.34
C ARG A 217 57.92 3.62 -3.43
N ARG A 218 57.60 4.72 -4.11
CA ARG A 218 58.48 5.89 -4.21
C ARG A 218 58.75 6.53 -2.84
N ALA A 219 57.75 6.63 -1.97
CA ALA A 219 57.90 7.14 -0.61
C ALA A 219 58.83 6.23 0.24
N ALA A 220 58.72 4.91 0.09
CA ALA A 220 59.61 3.97 0.76
C ALA A 220 61.06 4.06 0.28
N GLU A 221 61.28 4.28 -1.02
CA GLU A 221 62.59 4.54 -1.62
C GLU A 221 63.20 5.86 -1.12
N LEU A 222 62.43 6.95 -1.15
CA LEU A 222 62.84 8.27 -0.67
C LEU A 222 63.17 8.23 0.83
N ALA A 223 62.39 7.52 1.65
CA ALA A 223 62.67 7.36 3.07
C ALA A 223 63.97 6.58 3.33
N ARG A 224 64.33 5.60 2.48
CA ARG A 224 65.62 4.90 2.56
C ARG A 224 66.77 5.81 2.15
N ALA A 225 66.63 6.51 1.02
CA ALA A 225 67.65 7.44 0.52
C ALA A 225 67.91 8.59 1.50
N ARG A 226 66.85 9.17 2.08
CA ARG A 226 66.97 10.24 3.08
C ARG A 226 67.68 9.77 4.35
N ARG A 227 67.39 8.56 4.84
CA ARG A 227 68.14 7.99 5.98
C ARG A 227 69.63 7.86 5.65
N THR A 228 69.97 7.36 4.46
CA THR A 228 71.37 7.28 4.02
C THR A 228 72.04 8.66 3.90
N ALA A 229 71.31 9.68 3.44
CA ALA A 229 71.80 11.05 3.38
C ALA A 229 71.99 11.67 4.78
N ALA A 230 71.05 11.45 5.70
CA ALA A 230 71.15 11.87 7.10
C ALA A 230 72.33 11.20 7.82
N ASP A 231 72.51 9.89 7.66
CA ASP A 231 73.67 9.16 8.19
C ASP A 231 74.99 9.68 7.61
N GLY A 232 74.98 10.20 6.38
CA GLY A 232 76.13 10.86 5.74
C GLY A 232 76.41 12.27 6.30
N ALA A 233 75.36 13.07 6.51
CA ALA A 233 75.46 14.39 7.12
C ALA A 233 75.93 14.30 8.57
N ASP A 234 75.41 13.34 9.35
CA ASP A 234 75.82 13.10 10.73
C ASP A 234 77.30 12.70 10.81
N ARG A 235 77.78 11.82 9.92
CA ARG A 235 79.21 11.46 9.84
C ARG A 235 80.10 12.64 9.47
N ALA A 236 79.68 13.47 8.51
CA ALA A 236 80.43 14.69 8.14
C ALA A 236 80.48 15.72 9.27
N ARG A 237 79.36 15.88 10.01
CA ARG A 237 79.26 16.78 11.16
C ARG A 237 80.12 16.31 12.34
N GLN A 238 80.14 15.01 12.60
CA GLN A 238 81.02 14.38 13.58
C GLN A 238 82.49 14.58 13.22
N ALA A 239 82.87 14.35 11.96
CA ALA A 239 84.24 14.59 11.49
C ALA A 239 84.69 16.06 11.62
N LEU A 240 83.81 17.03 11.34
CA LEU A 240 84.11 18.45 11.51
C LEU A 240 84.36 18.82 12.98
N ARG A 241 83.53 18.29 13.90
CA ARG A 241 83.69 18.50 15.35
C ARG A 241 84.91 17.80 15.93
N ALA A 242 85.26 16.63 15.40
CA ALA A 242 86.37 15.80 15.86
C ALA A 242 87.76 16.33 15.46
N ARG A 243 87.84 17.21 14.45
CA ARG A 243 89.11 17.66 13.86
C ARG A 243 90.07 18.32 14.86
N GLU A 244 89.61 19.35 15.56
CA GLU A 244 90.44 20.08 16.53
C GLU A 244 90.82 19.21 17.74
N PRO A 245 89.86 18.51 18.39
CA PRO A 245 90.20 17.57 19.46
C PRO A 245 91.20 16.49 19.03
N ALA A 246 91.09 15.94 17.81
CA ALA A 246 92.01 14.94 17.31
C ALA A 246 93.44 15.48 17.07
N ARG A 247 93.57 16.73 16.57
CA ARG A 247 94.87 17.40 16.38
C ARG A 247 95.53 17.75 17.71
N GLU A 248 94.78 18.34 18.64
CA GLU A 248 95.28 18.68 19.97
C GLU A 248 95.70 17.41 20.73
N LEU A 249 94.91 16.34 20.63
CA LEU A 249 95.23 15.04 21.23
C LEU A 249 96.52 14.42 20.65
N ALA A 250 96.76 14.54 19.33
CA ALA A 250 98.01 14.10 18.72
C ALA A 250 99.22 14.89 19.23
N ALA A 251 99.09 16.22 19.34
CA ALA A 251 100.14 17.10 19.86
C ALA A 251 100.46 16.83 21.34
N LEU A 252 99.44 16.69 22.18
CA LEU A 252 99.60 16.39 23.61
C LEU A 252 100.23 15.00 23.85
N ARG A 253 99.89 14.00 23.03
CA ARG A 253 100.51 12.67 23.08
C ARG A 253 102.01 12.72 22.75
N ALA A 254 102.40 13.55 21.78
CA ALA A 254 103.81 13.76 21.44
C ALA A 254 104.56 14.54 22.54
N GLU A 255 103.94 15.55 23.14
CA GLU A 255 104.50 16.34 24.24
C GLU A 255 104.70 15.51 25.52
N ARG A 256 103.71 14.68 25.88
CA ARG A 256 103.83 13.71 26.98
C ARG A 256 104.99 12.73 26.75
N ALA A 257 105.13 12.21 25.53
CA ALA A 257 106.24 11.31 25.19
C ALA A 257 107.61 11.99 25.34
N ALA A 258 107.72 13.29 25.03
CA ALA A 258 108.93 14.07 25.24
C ALA A 258 109.24 14.32 26.73
N GLN A 259 108.23 14.60 27.56
CA GLN A 259 108.40 14.81 29.00
C GLN A 259 108.87 13.53 29.71
N CYS A 260 108.29 12.37 29.38
CA CYS A 260 108.70 11.09 29.93
C CYS A 260 110.14 10.68 29.55
N ALA A 261 110.76 11.31 28.55
CA ALA A 261 112.14 11.07 28.17
C ALA A 261 113.18 11.83 29.02
N THR A 262 112.75 12.72 29.93
CA THR A 262 113.64 13.62 30.70
C THR A 262 114.06 13.10 32.08
N GLY A 263 113.40 12.07 32.63
CA GLY A 263 113.74 11.45 33.92
C GLY A 263 112.54 10.75 34.60
N ALA A 264 112.75 10.19 35.79
CA ALA A 264 111.73 9.49 36.58
C ALA A 264 110.52 10.39 36.89
N ALA A 265 109.32 10.01 36.46
CA ALA A 265 108.07 10.65 36.86
C ALA A 265 107.21 9.65 37.63
N LEU A 266 106.64 10.05 38.77
CA LEU A 266 105.66 9.20 39.44
C LEU A 266 104.46 9.00 38.51
N GLY A 267 104.06 7.74 38.32
CA GLY A 267 102.82 7.43 37.62
C GLY A 267 101.63 8.10 38.30
N ALA A 268 100.54 8.34 37.57
CA ALA A 268 99.36 9.05 38.08
C ALA A 268 98.85 8.50 39.42
N ASP A 269 98.90 7.17 39.60
CA ASP A 269 98.51 6.51 40.84
C ASP A 269 99.46 6.84 41.99
N ALA A 270 100.78 6.69 41.79
CA ALA A 270 101.80 7.00 42.79
C ALA A 270 101.86 8.51 43.13
N LEU A 271 101.59 9.38 42.16
CA LEU A 271 101.50 10.83 42.35
C LEU A 271 100.25 11.23 43.14
N ALA A 272 99.08 10.75 42.73
CA ALA A 272 97.83 11.03 43.42
C ALA A 272 97.89 10.48 44.85
N GLU A 273 98.54 9.33 45.03
CA GLU A 273 98.78 8.72 46.32
C GLU A 273 99.76 9.55 47.17
N TYR A 274 100.82 10.14 46.58
CA TYR A 274 101.72 11.08 47.25
C TYR A 274 101.03 12.38 47.69
N SER A 275 100.30 13.06 46.80
CA SER A 275 99.59 14.30 47.12
C SER A 275 98.46 14.09 48.13
N ARG A 276 97.72 12.99 47.99
CA ARG A 276 96.62 12.61 48.88
C ARG A 276 97.14 12.23 50.26
N ALA A 277 98.14 11.37 50.35
CA ALA A 277 98.73 10.99 51.64
C ALA A 277 99.34 12.20 52.37
N THR A 278 99.89 13.18 51.65
CA THR A 278 100.41 14.41 52.29
C THR A 278 99.31 15.29 52.88
N ALA A 279 98.19 15.47 52.17
CA ALA A 279 97.04 16.26 52.64
C ALA A 279 96.18 15.53 53.69
N ASP A 280 96.00 14.22 53.53
CA ASP A 280 95.26 13.35 54.44
C ASP A 280 95.94 13.30 55.80
N ARG A 281 97.29 13.23 55.84
CA ARG A 281 98.04 13.24 57.10
C ARG A 281 97.77 14.51 57.90
N ALA A 282 97.84 15.69 57.28
CA ALA A 282 97.63 16.97 57.95
C ALA A 282 96.18 17.15 58.44
N THR A 283 95.20 16.73 57.64
CA THR A 283 93.77 16.82 57.98
C THR A 283 93.40 15.86 59.11
N ALA A 284 93.89 14.62 59.04
CA ALA A 284 93.60 13.59 60.03
C ALA A 284 94.23 13.90 61.40
N GLU A 285 95.38 14.58 61.46
CA GLU A 285 95.97 15.03 62.73
C GLU A 285 95.06 16.00 63.48
N GLN A 286 94.49 16.99 62.79
CA GLN A 286 93.58 17.98 63.37
C GLN A 286 92.24 17.35 63.81
N GLN A 287 91.68 16.45 63.00
CA GLN A 287 90.40 15.78 63.30
C GLN A 287 90.52 14.85 64.50
N ARG A 288 91.62 14.09 64.61
CA ARG A 288 91.87 13.18 65.72
C ARG A 288 91.71 13.85 67.08
N ASP A 289 92.30 15.04 67.23
CA ASP A 289 92.38 15.71 68.53
C ASP A 289 91.03 16.32 68.93
N SER A 290 90.28 16.90 67.99
CA SER A 290 88.93 17.42 68.26
C SER A 290 87.91 16.33 68.63
N HIS A 291 88.01 15.15 68.00
CA HIS A 291 87.07 14.06 68.26
C HIS A 291 87.28 13.41 69.64
N ARG A 292 88.51 13.38 70.18
CA ARG A 292 88.77 12.86 71.53
C ARG A 292 88.08 13.67 72.62
N GLU A 293 88.15 15.00 72.55
CA GLU A 293 87.54 15.88 73.54
C GLU A 293 86.02 15.73 73.58
N ARG A 294 85.39 15.47 72.44
CA ARG A 294 83.94 15.25 72.34
C ARG A 294 83.49 13.90 72.91
N ALA A 295 84.30 12.85 72.74
CA ALA A 295 84.01 11.53 73.31
C ALA A 295 83.99 11.58 74.85
N ASP A 296 84.93 12.29 75.46
CA ASP A 296 85.06 12.37 76.92
C ASP A 296 83.85 13.04 77.59
N ALA A 297 83.28 14.07 76.96
CA ALA A 297 82.09 14.76 77.48
C ALA A 297 80.83 13.88 77.45
N LEU A 298 80.61 13.14 76.37
CA LEU A 298 79.41 12.30 76.20
C LEU A 298 79.40 11.09 77.15
N ARG A 299 80.58 10.56 77.54
CA ARG A 299 80.67 9.45 78.51
C ARG A 299 80.16 9.81 79.90
N ALA A 300 80.30 11.06 80.31
CA ALA A 300 79.81 11.51 81.62
C ALA A 300 78.28 11.47 81.69
N ASP A 301 77.59 11.91 80.62
CA ASP A 301 76.13 11.96 80.56
C ASP A 301 75.49 10.56 80.45
N ARG A 302 76.17 9.60 79.80
CA ARG A 302 75.69 8.21 79.66
C ARG A 302 75.60 7.45 80.99
N ALA A 303 76.47 7.77 81.94
CA ALA A 303 76.61 7.01 83.18
C ALA A 303 75.44 7.20 84.17
N GLU A 304 74.55 8.18 83.96
CA GLU A 304 73.41 8.49 84.84
C GLU A 304 72.10 7.75 84.49
N LEU A 305 72.05 7.00 83.38
CA LEU A 305 70.83 6.33 82.88
C LEU A 305 70.79 4.82 83.25
N ASP A 306 69.71 4.38 83.91
CA ASP A 306 69.42 2.97 84.23
C ASP A 306 68.54 2.31 83.13
N LEU A 307 68.96 1.17 82.58
CA LEU A 307 68.34 0.50 81.43
C LEU A 307 68.00 -0.96 81.73
N ASP A 308 66.73 -1.34 81.55
CA ASP A 308 66.27 -2.73 81.56
C ASP A 308 66.51 -3.37 80.17
N GLU A 309 67.72 -3.92 79.98
CA GLU A 309 68.24 -4.43 78.70
C GLU A 309 67.42 -5.62 78.14
N ASP A 310 66.85 -6.45 79.00
CA ASP A 310 66.05 -7.61 78.57
C ASP A 310 64.73 -7.19 77.94
N LEU A 311 64.06 -6.16 78.47
CA LEU A 311 62.81 -5.65 77.92
C LEU A 311 63.02 -4.84 76.62
N LEU A 312 64.16 -4.17 76.49
CA LEU A 312 64.55 -3.45 75.28
C LEU A 312 64.77 -4.37 74.08
N ALA A 313 65.39 -5.52 74.31
CA ALA A 313 65.66 -6.50 73.27
C ALA A 313 64.37 -6.97 72.56
N ASP A 314 63.24 -6.98 73.28
CA ASP A 314 61.94 -7.40 72.75
C ASP A 314 61.00 -6.23 72.39
N ALA A 315 61.45 -4.98 72.52
CA ALA A 315 60.63 -3.77 72.38
C ALA A 315 60.02 -3.54 70.98
N SER A 316 60.78 -3.81 69.92
CA SER A 316 60.29 -3.75 68.53
C SER A 316 59.21 -4.79 68.31
N ARG A 317 59.44 -6.00 68.80
CA ARG A 317 58.53 -7.12 68.65
C ARG A 317 57.20 -6.90 69.37
N VAL A 318 57.22 -6.31 70.56
CA VAL A 318 56.01 -5.96 71.31
C VAL A 318 55.18 -4.91 70.56
N ARG A 319 55.79 -3.85 70.00
CA ARG A 319 55.09 -2.81 69.22
C ARG A 319 54.48 -3.32 67.91
N GLU A 320 55.20 -4.22 67.22
CA GLU A 320 54.67 -4.90 66.02
C GLU A 320 53.43 -5.74 66.35
N LEU A 321 53.45 -6.44 67.47
CA LEU A 321 52.32 -7.25 67.89
C LEU A 321 51.16 -6.37 68.40
N GLU A 322 51.42 -5.26 69.08
CA GLU A 322 50.34 -4.35 69.52
C GLU A 322 49.61 -3.73 68.32
N SER A 323 50.34 -3.19 67.34
CA SER A 323 49.76 -2.58 66.14
C SER A 323 49.00 -3.60 65.27
N ALA A 324 49.43 -4.86 65.24
CA ALA A 324 48.75 -5.92 64.49
C ALA A 324 47.51 -6.50 65.22
N ALA A 325 47.31 -6.23 66.51
CA ALA A 325 46.27 -6.89 67.30
C ALA A 325 44.84 -6.63 66.80
N GLN A 326 44.52 -5.39 66.41
CA GLN A 326 43.20 -5.05 65.88
C GLN A 326 42.92 -5.72 64.52
N ALA A 327 43.91 -5.71 63.62
CA ALA A 327 43.81 -6.38 62.33
C ALA A 327 43.62 -7.90 62.47
N ARG A 328 44.33 -8.53 63.41
CA ARG A 328 44.21 -9.98 63.64
C ARG A 328 42.88 -10.39 64.27
N ARG A 329 42.22 -9.50 65.03
CA ARG A 329 40.84 -9.75 65.49
C ARG A 329 39.84 -9.75 64.31
N ALA A 330 39.96 -8.78 63.41
CA ALA A 330 39.13 -8.73 62.20
C ALA A 330 39.39 -9.94 61.27
N ASP A 331 40.65 -10.38 61.14
CA ASP A 331 41.02 -11.57 60.38
C ASP A 331 40.38 -12.85 60.95
N ALA A 332 40.27 -12.98 62.26
CA ALA A 332 39.67 -14.14 62.92
C ALA A 332 38.15 -14.24 62.61
N GLU A 333 37.43 -13.12 62.71
CA GLU A 333 36.00 -13.07 62.34
C GLU A 333 35.77 -13.34 60.86
N ARG A 334 36.64 -12.80 60.01
CA ARG A 334 36.57 -13.01 58.56
C ARG A 334 36.85 -14.46 58.18
N ALA A 335 37.85 -15.10 58.81
CA ALA A 335 38.13 -16.51 58.57
C ALA A 335 36.97 -17.41 58.99
N ALA A 336 36.30 -17.12 60.11
CA ALA A 336 35.12 -17.86 60.55
C ALA A 336 33.95 -17.76 59.56
N ARG A 337 33.69 -16.55 59.01
CA ARG A 337 32.68 -16.35 57.96
C ARG A 337 33.03 -17.12 56.68
N LEU A 338 34.26 -16.96 56.18
CA LEU A 338 34.73 -17.65 54.97
C LEU A 338 34.68 -19.18 55.11
N ARG A 339 34.88 -19.74 56.31
CA ARG A 339 34.70 -21.17 56.58
C ARG A 339 33.23 -21.62 56.46
N ALA A 340 32.30 -20.79 56.93
CA ALA A 340 30.88 -21.08 56.81
C ALA A 340 30.46 -21.06 55.33
N ASP A 341 30.91 -20.05 54.59
CA ASP A 341 30.64 -19.86 53.17
C ASP A 341 31.25 -21.00 52.33
N ALA A 342 32.50 -21.40 52.61
CA ALA A 342 33.15 -22.53 51.96
C ALA A 342 32.40 -23.84 52.17
N ALA A 343 31.91 -24.09 53.40
CA ALA A 343 31.13 -25.29 53.72
C ALA A 343 29.77 -25.31 53.01
N GLU A 344 29.12 -24.15 52.84
CA GLU A 344 27.87 -24.04 52.09
C GLU A 344 28.07 -24.24 50.59
N ALA A 345 29.08 -23.59 50.00
CA ALA A 345 29.45 -23.76 48.60
C ALA A 345 29.84 -25.22 48.29
N HIS A 346 30.52 -25.89 49.23
CA HIS A 346 30.84 -27.31 49.11
C HIS A 346 29.59 -28.21 49.12
N ARG A 347 28.62 -27.97 50.02
CA ARG A 347 27.34 -28.71 50.04
C ARG A 347 26.55 -28.51 48.74
N ARG A 348 26.56 -27.30 48.19
CA ARG A 348 25.90 -26.99 46.91
C ARG A 348 26.53 -27.74 45.73
N ALA A 349 27.86 -27.80 45.68
CA ALA A 349 28.58 -28.58 44.67
C ALA A 349 28.29 -30.09 44.78
N GLU A 350 28.27 -30.63 46.00
CA GLU A 350 27.91 -32.03 46.28
C GLU A 350 26.47 -32.34 45.86
N SER A 351 25.52 -31.49 46.19
CA SER A 351 24.11 -31.68 45.82
C SER A 351 23.87 -31.63 44.31
N ALA A 352 24.61 -30.79 43.57
CA ALA A 352 24.53 -30.74 42.11
C ALA A 352 25.13 -32.00 41.45
N LEU A 353 26.20 -32.55 42.04
CA LEU A 353 26.85 -33.77 41.55
C LEU A 353 26.07 -35.06 41.88
N ALA A 354 25.32 -35.09 42.98
CA ALA A 354 24.51 -36.24 43.38
C ALA A 354 23.43 -36.61 42.35
N GLY A 355 22.99 -35.65 41.52
CA GLY A 355 22.06 -35.91 40.41
C GLY A 355 22.71 -36.50 39.14
N LEU A 356 24.05 -36.49 39.04
CA LEU A 356 24.78 -36.86 37.82
C LEU A 356 25.67 -38.11 37.98
N VAL A 357 26.10 -38.43 39.20
CA VAL A 357 26.94 -39.60 39.53
C VAL A 357 26.45 -40.22 40.83
N ALA A 358 26.41 -41.55 40.89
CA ALA A 358 26.08 -42.27 42.11
C ALA A 358 27.11 -41.99 43.23
N GLU A 359 26.66 -41.96 44.49
CA GLU A 359 27.56 -41.88 45.64
C GLU A 359 28.45 -43.12 45.70
N ASP A 360 29.74 -42.94 45.46
CA ASP A 360 30.73 -44.01 45.34
C ASP A 360 31.94 -43.80 46.26
N GLY A 361 31.76 -42.98 47.31
CA GLY A 361 32.78 -42.68 48.32
C GLY A 361 33.91 -41.75 47.85
N ARG A 362 33.89 -41.31 46.58
CA ARG A 362 34.83 -40.32 46.04
C ARG A 362 34.46 -38.90 46.47
N SER A 363 35.47 -38.05 46.65
CA SER A 363 35.27 -36.62 46.98
C SER A 363 34.53 -35.86 45.86
N ALA A 364 33.87 -34.74 46.18
CA ALA A 364 33.25 -33.85 45.18
C ALA A 364 34.18 -33.56 43.99
N GLY A 365 35.47 -33.34 44.25
CA GLY A 365 36.48 -33.04 43.23
C GLY A 365 36.75 -34.22 42.29
N GLU A 366 36.79 -35.44 42.81
CA GLU A 366 36.99 -36.66 42.02
C GLU A 366 35.76 -37.03 41.20
N ARG A 367 34.55 -36.83 41.74
CA ARG A 367 33.29 -37.00 40.99
C ARG A 367 33.14 -35.96 39.89
N LEU A 368 33.50 -34.70 40.16
CA LEU A 368 33.53 -33.63 39.16
C LEU A 368 34.52 -33.95 38.04
N ALA A 369 35.72 -34.46 38.36
CA ALA A 369 36.70 -34.87 37.36
C ALA A 369 36.23 -36.03 36.47
N ALA A 370 35.37 -36.91 36.99
CA ALA A 370 34.80 -38.03 36.23
C ALA A 370 33.68 -37.62 35.25
N VAL A 371 33.01 -36.48 35.48
CA VAL A 371 31.91 -35.96 34.63
C VAL A 371 32.33 -34.76 33.79
N HIS A 372 33.46 -34.13 34.13
CA HIS A 372 33.94 -32.96 33.42
C HIS A 372 34.32 -33.29 31.98
N LEU A 373 33.71 -32.56 31.06
CA LEU A 373 34.07 -32.56 29.65
C LEU A 373 34.92 -31.31 29.33
N PRO A 374 36.01 -31.43 28.54
CA PRO A 374 36.77 -30.27 28.08
C PRO A 374 35.89 -29.24 27.37
N ALA A 375 36.16 -27.95 27.59
CA ALA A 375 35.29 -26.85 27.12
C ALA A 375 35.16 -26.79 25.59
N ASP A 376 36.21 -27.19 24.88
CA ASP A 376 36.25 -27.42 23.44
C ASP A 376 35.25 -28.48 22.99
N ARG A 377 35.24 -29.67 23.63
CA ARG A 377 34.29 -30.73 23.30
C ARG A 377 32.85 -30.41 23.70
N ALA A 378 32.66 -29.68 24.80
CA ALA A 378 31.34 -29.21 25.20
C ALA A 378 30.76 -28.22 24.18
N ARG A 379 31.60 -27.32 23.66
CA ARG A 379 31.23 -26.37 22.59
C ARG A 379 30.89 -27.09 21.28
N ASP A 380 31.67 -28.10 20.90
CA ASP A 380 31.40 -28.91 19.71
C ASP A 380 30.04 -29.63 19.83
N LEU A 381 29.73 -30.18 21.02
CA LEU A 381 28.43 -30.78 21.30
C LEU A 381 27.30 -29.76 21.24
N ASP A 382 27.48 -28.53 21.75
CA ASP A 382 26.48 -27.47 21.67
C ASP A 382 26.19 -27.07 20.21
N GLU A 383 27.21 -26.97 19.38
CA GLU A 383 27.05 -26.65 17.96
C GLU A 383 26.33 -27.77 17.20
N ILE A 384 26.68 -29.04 17.48
CA ILE A 384 26.04 -30.20 16.85
C ILE A 384 24.60 -30.37 17.36
N ALA A 385 24.34 -30.13 18.64
CA ALA A 385 23.01 -30.13 19.25
C ALA A 385 22.09 -29.09 18.60
N ARG A 386 22.60 -27.86 18.40
CA ARG A 386 21.87 -26.79 17.71
C ARG A 386 21.57 -27.17 16.26
N ARG A 387 22.56 -27.65 15.52
CA ARG A 387 22.37 -28.09 14.12
C ARG A 387 21.37 -29.25 13.99
N LEU A 388 21.35 -30.18 14.94
CA LEU A 388 20.35 -31.25 14.98
C LEU A 388 18.95 -30.69 15.25
N HIS A 389 18.81 -29.76 16.19
CA HIS A 389 17.53 -29.11 16.46
C HIS A 389 16.99 -28.37 15.23
N ASP A 390 17.83 -27.55 14.59
CA ASP A 390 17.48 -26.81 13.37
C ASP A 390 17.04 -27.77 12.24
N ALA A 391 17.75 -28.88 12.05
CA ALA A 391 17.42 -29.89 11.05
C ALA A 391 16.12 -30.66 11.34
N ILE A 392 15.77 -30.87 12.62
CA ILE A 392 14.49 -31.49 13.01
C ILE A 392 13.33 -30.55 12.66
N VAL A 393 13.42 -29.27 13.05
CA VAL A 393 12.38 -28.27 12.80
C VAL A 393 12.15 -28.08 11.30
N GLU A 394 13.22 -28.00 10.50
CA GLU A 394 13.11 -27.81 9.06
C GLU A 394 12.52 -29.04 8.36
N ALA A 395 12.89 -30.27 8.79
CA ALA A 395 12.29 -31.49 8.25
C ALA A 395 10.78 -31.57 8.52
N GLU A 396 10.33 -31.26 9.74
CA GLU A 396 8.89 -31.25 10.08
C GLU A 396 8.12 -30.17 9.31
N ARG A 397 8.74 -29.00 9.10
CA ARG A 397 8.16 -27.94 8.27
C ARG A 397 8.02 -28.37 6.82
N ALA A 398 9.08 -28.91 6.22
CA ALA A 398 9.09 -29.32 4.83
C ALA A 398 8.12 -30.49 4.57
N GLU A 399 8.01 -31.46 5.49
CA GLU A 399 7.03 -32.56 5.40
C GLU A 399 5.58 -32.05 5.41
N ARG A 400 5.26 -31.05 6.25
CA ARG A 400 3.91 -30.45 6.29
C ARG A 400 3.57 -29.71 5.01
N VAL A 401 4.51 -28.92 4.48
CA VAL A 401 4.34 -28.21 3.19
C VAL A 401 4.12 -29.21 2.05
N TYR A 402 4.87 -30.31 2.03
CA TYR A 402 4.67 -31.36 1.04
C TYR A 402 3.30 -32.05 1.18
N ALA A 403 2.85 -32.33 2.40
CA ALA A 403 1.55 -32.94 2.65
C ALA A 403 0.38 -32.04 2.21
N GLU A 404 0.47 -30.73 2.45
CA GLU A 404 -0.50 -29.72 2.00
C GLU A 404 -0.54 -29.64 0.47
N ALA A 405 0.62 -29.53 -0.19
CA ALA A 405 0.71 -29.52 -1.65
C ALA A 405 0.15 -30.80 -2.29
N LEU A 406 0.38 -31.96 -1.67
CA LEU A 406 -0.16 -33.24 -2.16
C LEU A 406 -1.68 -33.35 -1.96
N ALA A 407 -2.23 -32.75 -0.90
CA ALA A 407 -3.67 -32.69 -0.67
C ALA A 407 -4.36 -31.84 -1.74
N GLU A 408 -3.79 -30.69 -2.08
CA GLU A 408 -4.30 -29.78 -3.12
C GLU A 408 -4.27 -30.40 -4.52
N VAL A 409 -3.20 -31.16 -4.84
CA VAL A 409 -3.12 -31.95 -6.08
C VAL A 409 -4.21 -33.02 -6.14
N ARG A 410 -4.49 -33.71 -5.02
CA ARG A 410 -5.52 -34.77 -4.96
C ARG A 410 -6.93 -34.19 -5.13
N GLU A 411 -7.23 -33.12 -4.41
CA GLU A 411 -8.53 -32.45 -4.48
C GLU A 411 -8.84 -31.95 -5.90
N THR A 412 -7.84 -31.40 -6.58
CA THR A 412 -8.00 -30.93 -7.96
C THR A 412 -8.04 -32.07 -8.98
N ALA A 413 -7.45 -33.24 -8.68
CA ALA A 413 -7.37 -34.38 -9.59
C ALA A 413 -8.61 -35.29 -9.57
N ASP A 414 -9.36 -35.31 -8.47
CA ASP A 414 -10.51 -36.20 -8.27
C ASP A 414 -11.82 -35.76 -8.95
N VAL A 415 -11.80 -34.70 -9.77
CA VAL A 415 -12.96 -34.24 -10.55
C VAL A 415 -13.06 -35.02 -11.88
N PRO A 416 -14.10 -35.85 -12.11
CA PRO A 416 -14.23 -36.62 -13.35
C PRO A 416 -14.68 -35.73 -14.52
N GLY A 417 -14.00 -35.82 -15.67
CA GLY A 417 -14.52 -35.30 -16.95
C GLY A 417 -13.46 -34.70 -17.87
N GLY A 418 -12.74 -35.55 -18.61
CA GLY A 418 -11.90 -35.10 -19.73
C GLY A 418 -12.74 -35.02 -21.01
N LEU A 419 -12.99 -33.81 -21.50
CA LEU A 419 -13.47 -33.58 -22.87
C LEU A 419 -12.30 -33.81 -23.85
N ASP A 420 -12.55 -34.44 -24.99
CA ASP A 420 -11.54 -34.68 -26.03
C ASP A 420 -11.20 -33.36 -26.76
N PRO A 421 -9.99 -32.81 -26.60
CA PRO A 421 -9.63 -31.49 -27.13
C PRO A 421 -9.69 -31.40 -28.65
N GLU A 422 -9.43 -32.52 -29.36
CA GLU A 422 -9.46 -32.54 -30.81
C GLU A 422 -10.89 -32.39 -31.34
N ARG A 423 -11.85 -33.01 -30.65
CA ARG A 423 -13.28 -32.95 -31.02
C ARG A 423 -13.90 -31.61 -30.70
N VAL A 424 -13.52 -31.00 -29.56
CA VAL A 424 -13.93 -29.63 -29.22
C VAL A 424 -13.33 -28.62 -30.22
N GLY A 425 -12.08 -28.83 -30.64
CA GLY A 425 -11.42 -28.00 -31.64
C GLY A 425 -12.19 -27.96 -32.97
N ARG A 426 -12.67 -29.12 -33.44
CA ARG A 426 -13.50 -29.22 -34.65
C ARG A 426 -14.84 -28.48 -34.52
N VAL A 427 -15.49 -28.53 -33.35
CA VAL A 427 -16.73 -27.75 -33.09
C VAL A 427 -16.44 -26.24 -33.15
N ALA A 428 -15.31 -25.80 -32.57
CA ALA A 428 -14.92 -24.39 -32.58
C ALA A 428 -14.51 -23.87 -33.97
N GLU A 429 -13.96 -24.72 -34.84
CA GLU A 429 -13.67 -24.38 -36.24
C GLU A 429 -14.94 -24.20 -37.06
N VAL A 430 -15.89 -25.14 -36.95
CA VAL A 430 -17.18 -25.07 -37.64
C VAL A 430 -17.97 -23.83 -37.18
N ARG A 431 -17.99 -23.54 -35.88
CA ARG A 431 -18.61 -22.33 -35.34
C ARG A 431 -17.99 -21.05 -35.90
N ARG A 432 -16.65 -20.93 -35.90
CA ARG A 432 -15.96 -19.74 -36.43
C ARG A 432 -16.21 -19.54 -37.92
N ALA A 433 -16.31 -20.62 -38.69
CA ALA A 433 -16.69 -20.53 -40.10
C ALA A 433 -18.12 -19.97 -40.27
N ILE A 434 -19.07 -20.40 -39.43
CA ILE A 434 -20.45 -19.88 -39.43
C ILE A 434 -20.51 -18.40 -39.01
N GLU A 435 -19.73 -18.00 -38.00
CA GLU A 435 -19.69 -16.61 -37.51
C GLU A 435 -19.02 -15.64 -38.51
N ALA A 436 -17.97 -16.08 -39.21
CA ALA A 436 -17.25 -15.25 -40.19
C ALA A 436 -18.09 -14.89 -41.42
N ASP A 437 -18.93 -15.81 -41.89
CA ASP A 437 -19.83 -15.61 -43.03
C ASP A 437 -21.16 -14.91 -42.62
N GLY A 438 -21.40 -14.75 -41.32
CA GLY A 438 -22.66 -14.31 -40.75
C GLY A 438 -23.66 -15.45 -40.65
N SER A 439 -24.37 -15.57 -39.51
CA SER A 439 -25.36 -16.64 -39.33
C SER A 439 -26.42 -16.57 -40.42
N ALA A 440 -26.52 -17.61 -41.24
CA ALA A 440 -27.51 -17.68 -42.31
C ALA A 440 -28.94 -17.55 -41.74
N ALA A 441 -29.17 -17.95 -40.48
CA ALA A 441 -30.42 -17.75 -39.76
C ALA A 441 -30.70 -16.27 -39.43
N GLU A 442 -29.68 -15.50 -39.04
CA GLU A 442 -29.80 -14.06 -38.81
C GLU A 442 -30.06 -13.31 -40.13
N LEU A 443 -29.31 -13.64 -41.18
CA LEU A 443 -29.49 -13.07 -42.51
C LEU A 443 -30.87 -13.41 -43.09
N CYS A 444 -31.41 -14.60 -42.80
CA CYS A 444 -32.80 -14.96 -43.14
C CYS A 444 -33.81 -14.06 -42.43
N ARG A 445 -33.65 -13.78 -41.13
CA ARG A 445 -34.57 -12.89 -40.39
C ARG A 445 -34.57 -11.48 -40.99
N THR A 446 -33.40 -10.95 -41.32
CA THR A 446 -33.27 -9.65 -41.99
C THR A 446 -33.95 -9.62 -43.35
N ALA A 447 -33.73 -10.64 -44.18
CA ALA A 447 -34.37 -10.71 -45.50
C ALA A 447 -35.90 -10.92 -45.42
N ILE A 448 -36.43 -11.57 -44.37
CA ILE A 448 -37.88 -11.63 -44.09
C ILE A 448 -38.41 -10.22 -43.80
N ALA A 449 -37.74 -9.45 -42.93
CA ALA A 449 -38.16 -8.10 -42.59
C ALA A 449 -38.10 -7.15 -43.81
N GLU A 450 -37.06 -7.25 -44.64
CA GLU A 450 -36.93 -6.52 -45.90
C GLU A 450 -38.11 -6.82 -46.85
N ARG A 451 -38.43 -8.10 -47.04
CA ARG A 451 -39.57 -8.55 -47.86
C ARG A 451 -40.89 -8.01 -47.35
N ASP A 452 -41.16 -8.13 -46.05
CA ASP A 452 -42.43 -7.72 -45.47
C ASP A 452 -42.60 -6.19 -45.53
N THR A 453 -41.51 -5.45 -45.35
CA THR A 453 -41.48 -3.98 -45.52
C THR A 453 -41.74 -3.58 -46.98
N ALA A 454 -41.15 -4.29 -47.94
CA ALA A 454 -41.39 -4.06 -49.37
C ALA A 454 -42.84 -4.40 -49.75
N ARG A 455 -43.42 -5.47 -49.20
CA ARG A 455 -44.83 -5.82 -49.41
C ARG A 455 -45.78 -4.75 -48.85
N ALA A 456 -45.50 -4.22 -47.66
CA ALA A 456 -46.27 -3.12 -47.07
C ALA A 456 -46.23 -1.86 -47.96
N ARG A 457 -45.02 -1.43 -48.38
CA ARG A 457 -44.85 -0.29 -49.31
C ARG A 457 -45.59 -0.48 -50.63
N ARG A 458 -45.55 -1.69 -51.20
CA ARG A 458 -46.31 -2.02 -52.41
C ARG A 458 -47.82 -1.84 -52.19
N SER A 459 -48.35 -2.34 -51.08
CA SER A 459 -49.78 -2.23 -50.74
C SER A 459 -50.21 -0.77 -50.58
N GLU A 460 -49.40 0.05 -49.90
CA GLU A 460 -49.65 1.48 -49.73
C GLU A 460 -49.65 2.21 -51.08
N ALA A 461 -48.66 1.94 -51.93
CA ALA A 461 -48.52 2.56 -53.25
C ALA A 461 -49.68 2.19 -54.20
N LEU A 462 -50.17 0.94 -54.15
CA LEU A 462 -51.35 0.51 -54.91
C LEU A 462 -52.64 1.18 -54.43
N THR A 463 -52.77 1.35 -53.12
CA THR A 463 -53.91 2.06 -52.50
C THR A 463 -53.91 3.54 -52.90
N ALA A 464 -52.74 4.18 -52.87
CA ALA A 464 -52.57 5.58 -53.28
C ALA A 464 -52.89 5.80 -54.77
N ALA A 465 -52.73 4.77 -55.61
CA ALA A 465 -53.05 4.81 -57.03
C ALA A 465 -54.52 4.51 -57.37
N ASP A 466 -55.39 4.17 -56.39
CA ASP A 466 -56.73 3.57 -56.63
C ASP A 466 -56.69 2.45 -57.69
N TYR A 467 -55.71 1.55 -57.53
CA TYR A 467 -55.53 0.42 -58.43
C TYR A 467 -56.62 -0.63 -58.20
N ARG A 468 -57.33 -0.98 -59.27
CA ARG A 468 -58.44 -1.96 -59.33
C ARG A 468 -58.17 -3.12 -60.29
N GLY A 469 -56.91 -3.28 -60.73
CA GLY A 469 -56.50 -4.40 -61.57
C GLY A 469 -56.36 -5.73 -60.80
N PRO A 470 -56.02 -6.82 -61.50
CA PRO A 470 -55.80 -8.12 -60.88
C PRO A 470 -54.74 -8.03 -59.76
N GLY A 471 -55.09 -8.44 -58.54
CA GLY A 471 -54.20 -8.38 -57.39
C GLY A 471 -54.40 -7.17 -56.46
N ALA A 472 -55.41 -6.32 -56.69
CA ALA A 472 -55.78 -5.23 -55.79
C ALA A 472 -56.17 -5.72 -54.37
N ASP A 473 -56.83 -6.88 -54.28
CA ASP A 473 -57.26 -7.51 -53.01
C ASP A 473 -56.43 -8.75 -52.62
N ALA A 474 -55.24 -8.95 -53.21
CA ALA A 474 -54.43 -10.14 -52.93
C ALA A 474 -53.76 -10.06 -51.55
N SER A 475 -54.50 -10.39 -50.50
CA SER A 475 -53.98 -10.57 -49.14
C SER A 475 -53.32 -11.94 -48.93
N GLY A 476 -53.21 -12.78 -49.97
CA GLY A 476 -52.73 -14.15 -49.91
C GLY A 476 -51.36 -14.34 -50.59
N PRO A 477 -50.49 -15.22 -50.05
CA PRO A 477 -49.23 -15.57 -50.69
C PRO A 477 -49.49 -16.45 -51.92
N GLY A 478 -49.43 -15.86 -53.10
CA GLY A 478 -49.51 -16.60 -54.36
C GLY A 478 -50.02 -15.72 -55.49
N THR A 479 -49.12 -15.40 -56.42
CA THR A 479 -49.33 -14.58 -57.64
C THR A 479 -49.57 -13.08 -57.38
N GLU A 480 -48.53 -12.40 -56.88
CA GLU A 480 -48.41 -10.95 -57.04
C GLU A 480 -48.19 -10.65 -58.54
N VAL A 481 -49.22 -10.12 -59.20
CA VAL A 481 -49.18 -9.76 -60.63
C VAL A 481 -48.35 -8.49 -60.79
N ALA A 482 -47.53 -8.44 -61.85
CA ALA A 482 -46.70 -7.28 -62.17
C ALA A 482 -47.57 -6.05 -62.46
N VAL A 483 -47.34 -4.98 -61.70
CA VAL A 483 -48.03 -3.69 -61.83
C VAL A 483 -47.26 -2.86 -62.85
N LEU A 484 -47.90 -2.54 -63.98
CA LEU A 484 -47.29 -1.73 -65.03
C LEU A 484 -47.87 -0.32 -65.01
N ALA A 485 -46.99 0.67 -64.81
CA ALA A 485 -47.36 2.08 -64.91
C ALA A 485 -47.44 2.49 -66.40
N PRO A 486 -48.36 3.40 -66.78
CA PRO A 486 -48.41 3.91 -68.14
C PRO A 486 -47.13 4.67 -68.48
N PRO A 487 -46.67 4.64 -69.75
CA PRO A 487 -45.57 5.49 -70.17
C PRO A 487 -45.90 6.96 -69.91
N VAL A 488 -45.06 7.65 -69.13
CA VAL A 488 -45.24 9.08 -68.78
C VAL A 488 -45.48 9.95 -70.02
N ARG A 489 -44.84 9.61 -71.15
CA ARG A 489 -45.02 10.30 -72.43
C ARG A 489 -46.45 10.17 -72.97
N GLU A 490 -47.07 9.00 -72.85
CA GLU A 490 -48.44 8.74 -73.31
C GLU A 490 -49.46 9.46 -72.43
N VAL A 491 -49.26 9.43 -71.11
CA VAL A 491 -50.08 10.20 -70.14
C VAL A 491 -50.00 11.69 -70.44
N ARG A 492 -48.79 12.24 -70.60
CA ARG A 492 -48.62 13.67 -70.93
C ARG A 492 -49.24 14.02 -72.28
N SER A 493 -49.09 13.18 -73.30
CA SER A 493 -49.68 13.40 -74.61
C SER A 493 -51.21 13.42 -74.56
N ALA A 494 -51.81 12.44 -73.87
CA ALA A 494 -53.26 12.34 -73.72
C ALA A 494 -53.82 13.48 -72.88
N ARG A 495 -53.12 13.88 -71.80
CA ARG A 495 -53.49 15.05 -70.98
C ARG A 495 -53.48 16.34 -71.78
N THR A 496 -52.40 16.60 -72.53
CA THR A 496 -52.28 17.81 -73.35
C THR A 496 -53.35 17.84 -74.44
N ALA A 497 -53.63 16.72 -75.09
CA ALA A 497 -54.69 16.61 -76.09
C ALA A 497 -56.08 16.86 -75.50
N LEU A 498 -56.36 16.32 -74.31
CA LEU A 498 -57.63 16.54 -73.60
C LEU A 498 -57.79 18.02 -73.20
N ARG A 499 -56.78 18.62 -72.56
CA ARG A 499 -56.82 20.03 -72.15
C ARG A 499 -56.94 20.97 -73.35
N ALA A 500 -56.25 20.68 -74.45
CA ALA A 500 -56.35 21.46 -75.68
C ALA A 500 -57.77 21.37 -76.27
N ALA A 501 -58.35 20.18 -76.38
CA ALA A 501 -59.69 19.99 -76.91
C ALA A 501 -60.77 20.63 -76.01
N GLU A 502 -60.63 20.57 -74.68
CA GLU A 502 -61.52 21.27 -73.74
C GLU A 502 -61.43 22.80 -73.89
N GLN A 503 -60.22 23.34 -74.08
CA GLN A 503 -60.03 24.78 -74.30
C GLN A 503 -60.60 25.23 -75.65
N GLU A 504 -60.39 24.45 -76.72
CA GLU A 504 -60.95 24.72 -78.04
C GLU A 504 -62.48 24.69 -78.03
N LEU A 505 -63.09 23.72 -77.33
CA LEU A 505 -64.54 23.67 -77.15
C LEU A 505 -65.06 24.91 -76.42
N ARG A 506 -64.44 25.28 -75.28
CA ARG A 506 -64.82 26.50 -74.54
C ARG A 506 -64.66 27.77 -75.37
N ALA A 507 -63.65 27.85 -76.24
CA ALA A 507 -63.43 28.99 -77.12
C ALA A 507 -64.47 29.03 -78.25
N ALA A 508 -64.78 27.88 -78.86
CA ALA A 508 -65.80 27.75 -79.88
C ALA A 508 -67.20 28.12 -79.35
N GLU A 509 -67.55 27.68 -78.14
CA GLU A 509 -68.83 27.98 -77.50
C GLU A 509 -68.99 29.48 -77.24
N ARG A 510 -67.92 30.17 -76.80
CA ARG A 510 -67.91 31.63 -76.67
C ARG A 510 -68.10 32.34 -78.01
N ALA A 511 -67.36 31.93 -79.04
CA ALA A 511 -67.46 32.52 -80.37
C ALA A 511 -68.87 32.33 -80.99
N ALA A 512 -69.51 31.19 -80.73
CA ALA A 512 -70.89 30.94 -81.13
C ALA A 512 -71.89 31.82 -80.37
N ALA A 513 -71.68 32.05 -79.08
CA ALA A 513 -72.48 32.99 -78.29
C ALA A 513 -72.36 34.42 -78.83
N ASP A 514 -71.14 34.88 -79.14
CA ASP A 514 -70.87 36.21 -79.70
C ASP A 514 -71.47 36.37 -81.12
N ALA A 515 -71.46 35.31 -81.93
CA ALA A 515 -72.10 35.29 -83.24
C ALA A 515 -73.63 35.34 -83.13
N ALA A 516 -74.20 34.66 -82.14
CA ALA A 516 -75.64 34.68 -81.88
C ALA A 516 -76.12 36.07 -81.46
N GLU A 517 -75.34 36.74 -80.60
CA GLU A 517 -75.65 38.11 -80.19
C GLU A 517 -75.57 39.08 -81.37
N ARG A 518 -74.58 38.94 -82.25
CA ARG A 518 -74.46 39.78 -83.46
C ARG A 518 -75.62 39.58 -84.43
N GLU A 519 -76.04 38.34 -84.67
CA GLU A 519 -77.22 38.04 -85.50
C GLU A 519 -78.49 38.66 -84.91
N HIS A 520 -78.69 38.51 -83.60
CA HIS A 520 -79.83 39.09 -82.91
C HIS A 520 -79.86 40.62 -83.02
N ARG A 521 -78.71 41.29 -82.83
CA ARG A 521 -78.57 42.74 -83.00
C ARG A 521 -78.85 43.18 -84.44
N ALA A 522 -78.28 42.49 -85.44
CA ALA A 522 -78.50 42.79 -86.86
C ALA A 522 -79.97 42.60 -87.27
N ARG A 523 -80.65 41.59 -86.71
CA ARG A 523 -82.07 41.35 -86.95
C ARG A 523 -82.91 42.50 -86.38
N THR A 524 -82.60 42.90 -85.16
CA THR A 524 -83.30 43.99 -84.46
C THR A 524 -83.13 45.33 -85.20
N THR A 525 -81.93 45.65 -85.69
CA THR A 525 -81.70 46.88 -86.46
C THR A 525 -82.41 46.87 -87.81
N ARG A 526 -82.41 45.74 -88.54
CA ARG A 526 -83.19 45.55 -89.77
C ARG A 526 -84.68 45.77 -89.52
N ASP A 527 -85.24 45.14 -88.49
CA ASP A 527 -86.65 45.27 -88.12
C ASP A 527 -87.02 46.73 -87.77
N GLY A 528 -86.10 47.46 -87.12
CA GLY A 528 -86.24 48.89 -86.85
C GLY A 528 -86.35 49.76 -88.10
N VAL A 529 -85.64 49.41 -89.19
CA VAL A 529 -85.77 50.11 -90.49
C VAL A 529 -87.14 49.82 -91.12
N VAL A 530 -87.61 48.56 -91.07
CA VAL A 530 -88.91 48.14 -91.64
C VAL A 530 -90.09 48.82 -90.93
N ALA A 531 -90.02 49.01 -89.62
CA ALA A 531 -91.07 49.65 -88.83
C ALA A 531 -91.33 51.13 -89.19
N ARG A 532 -90.38 51.80 -89.86
CA ARG A 532 -90.50 53.22 -90.29
C ARG A 532 -91.36 53.43 -91.56
N GLY A 533 -91.99 52.38 -92.09
CA GLY A 533 -92.94 52.45 -93.22
C GLY A 533 -92.38 51.89 -94.53
N ARG A 534 -93.24 51.23 -95.32
CA ARG A 534 -92.84 50.49 -96.54
C ARG A 534 -92.46 51.47 -97.67
N PRO A 535 -91.26 51.38 -98.26
CA PRO A 535 -90.87 52.20 -99.40
C PRO A 535 -91.77 51.97 -100.62
N VAL A 536 -92.05 53.03 -101.38
CA VAL A 536 -92.84 52.95 -102.61
C VAL A 536 -91.92 52.47 -103.73
N GLY A 537 -92.19 51.29 -104.27
CA GLY A 537 -91.37 50.67 -105.31
C GLY A 537 -91.67 51.17 -106.73
N PRO A 538 -90.75 50.96 -107.69
CA PRO A 538 -90.93 51.35 -109.09
C PRO A 538 -92.19 50.75 -109.73
N ASP A 539 -92.68 49.61 -109.24
CA ASP A 539 -93.90 48.97 -109.69
C ASP A 539 -95.15 49.83 -109.41
N ALA A 540 -95.19 50.55 -108.29
CA ALA A 540 -96.30 51.44 -107.94
C ALA A 540 -96.34 52.67 -108.87
N LEU A 541 -95.16 53.19 -109.23
CA LEU A 541 -95.03 54.28 -110.20
C LEU A 541 -95.41 53.83 -111.62
N ALA A 542 -95.03 52.61 -112.01
CA ALA A 542 -95.40 52.03 -113.30
C ALA A 542 -96.93 51.86 -113.41
N ALA A 543 -97.59 51.37 -112.36
CA ALA A 543 -99.05 51.25 -112.32
C ALA A 543 -99.76 52.62 -112.43
N ALA A 544 -99.30 53.63 -111.68
CA ALA A 544 -99.88 54.98 -111.75
C ALA A 544 -99.71 55.64 -113.13
N ARG A 545 -98.58 55.39 -113.81
CA ARG A 545 -98.34 55.87 -115.18
C ARG A 545 -99.24 55.15 -116.20
N ALA A 546 -99.48 53.85 -116.03
CA ALA A 546 -100.39 53.11 -116.91
C ALA A 546 -101.83 53.65 -116.83
N GLU A 547 -102.33 53.97 -115.63
CA GLU A 547 -103.65 54.61 -115.47
C GLU A 547 -103.72 55.99 -116.13
N ARG A 548 -102.65 56.79 -116.02
CA ARG A 548 -102.53 58.07 -116.74
C ARG A 548 -102.60 57.86 -118.24
N ASP A 549 -101.83 56.93 -118.78
CA ASP A 549 -101.75 56.70 -120.22
C ASP A 549 -103.09 56.20 -120.79
N ASP A 550 -103.80 55.36 -120.04
CA ASP A 550 -105.15 54.94 -120.40
C ASP A 550 -106.15 56.11 -120.33
N ALA A 551 -106.07 56.96 -119.30
CA ALA A 551 -106.88 58.18 -119.21
C ALA A 551 -106.64 59.13 -120.40
N VAL A 552 -105.37 59.28 -120.84
CA VAL A 552 -104.99 60.10 -122.00
C VAL A 552 -105.55 59.50 -123.29
N THR A 553 -105.43 58.18 -123.46
CA THR A 553 -105.94 57.47 -124.64
C THR A 553 -107.44 57.64 -124.78
N ARG A 554 -108.19 57.54 -123.67
CA ARG A 554 -109.64 57.76 -123.66
C ARG A 554 -110.03 59.21 -123.97
N LEU A 555 -109.23 60.20 -123.56
CA LEU A 555 -109.44 61.60 -123.94
C LEU A 555 -109.32 61.81 -125.46
N LEU A 556 -108.32 61.19 -126.09
CA LEU A 556 -108.09 61.33 -127.53
C LEU A 556 -109.19 60.69 -128.40
N ALA A 557 -109.94 59.74 -127.85
CA ALA A 557 -111.05 59.05 -128.54
C ALA A 557 -112.43 59.68 -128.27
N ALA A 558 -112.53 60.70 -127.42
CA ALA A 558 -113.79 61.28 -126.98
C ALA A 558 -114.34 62.33 -127.98
N ASP A 559 -115.66 62.36 -128.16
CA ASP A 559 -116.32 63.41 -128.94
C ASP A 559 -116.37 64.76 -128.19
N ASP A 560 -116.75 65.82 -128.90
CA ASP A 560 -116.71 67.20 -128.39
C ASP A 560 -117.54 67.43 -127.11
N ARG A 561 -118.55 66.59 -126.81
CA ARG A 561 -119.32 66.68 -125.56
C ARG A 561 -118.67 65.90 -124.41
N ALA A 562 -117.90 64.85 -124.69
CA ALA A 562 -117.25 64.01 -123.68
C ALA A 562 -115.81 64.44 -123.33
N ALA A 563 -115.16 65.27 -124.16
CA ALA A 563 -113.76 65.66 -123.99
C ALA A 563 -113.44 66.38 -122.66
N SER A 564 -114.33 67.25 -122.17
CA SER A 564 -114.08 68.03 -120.94
C SER A 564 -113.99 67.16 -119.68
N ALA A 565 -114.86 66.16 -119.53
CA ALA A 565 -114.83 65.23 -118.40
C ALA A 565 -113.63 64.26 -118.47
N ALA A 566 -113.18 63.92 -119.68
CA ALA A 566 -111.98 63.11 -119.87
C ALA A 566 -110.69 63.89 -119.51
N ALA A 567 -110.63 65.19 -119.81
CA ALA A 567 -109.48 66.03 -119.47
C ALA A 567 -109.25 66.14 -117.94
N GLY A 568 -110.32 66.26 -117.15
CA GLY A 568 -110.23 66.27 -115.68
C GLY A 568 -109.67 64.97 -115.09
N ARG A 569 -109.97 63.81 -115.72
CA ARG A 569 -109.42 62.52 -115.30
C ARG A 569 -107.94 62.37 -115.62
N VAL A 570 -107.50 62.88 -116.77
CA VAL A 570 -106.07 62.91 -117.12
C VAL A 570 -105.28 63.73 -116.10
N ALA A 571 -105.75 64.93 -115.76
CA ALA A 571 -105.08 65.79 -114.79
C ALA A 571 -104.93 65.11 -113.41
N ALA A 572 -105.97 64.40 -112.95
CA ALA A 572 -105.92 63.65 -111.70
C ALA A 572 -104.93 62.47 -111.76
N ALA A 573 -104.89 61.74 -112.89
CA ALA A 573 -103.97 60.61 -113.07
C ALA A 573 -102.50 61.05 -113.20
N VAL A 574 -102.23 62.20 -113.83
CA VAL A 574 -100.89 62.82 -113.83
C VAL A 574 -100.46 63.16 -112.41
N ALA A 575 -101.29 63.87 -111.65
CA ALA A 575 -100.97 64.25 -110.27
C ALA A 575 -100.83 63.05 -109.31
N ALA A 576 -101.48 61.92 -109.62
CA ALA A 576 -101.26 60.66 -108.89
C ALA A 576 -99.90 60.04 -109.22
N ALA A 577 -99.53 59.98 -110.50
CA ALA A 577 -98.23 59.47 -110.93
C ALA A 577 -97.06 60.31 -110.39
N ASP A 578 -97.20 61.63 -110.35
CA ASP A 578 -96.17 62.53 -109.81
C ASP A 578 -95.99 62.35 -108.30
N ARG A 579 -97.08 62.26 -107.52
CA ARG A 579 -97.00 61.97 -106.08
C ARG A 579 -96.29 60.65 -105.78
N VAL A 580 -96.60 59.60 -106.55
CA VAL A 580 -95.93 58.29 -106.39
C VAL A 580 -94.45 58.38 -106.77
N ALA A 581 -94.08 59.22 -107.74
CA ALA A 581 -92.68 59.46 -108.09
C ALA A 581 -91.93 60.21 -106.98
N ASP A 582 -92.54 61.24 -106.38
CA ASP A 582 -91.98 62.01 -105.28
C ASP A 582 -91.83 61.14 -104.01
N ASP A 583 -92.81 60.30 -103.69
CA ASP A 583 -92.75 59.34 -102.57
C ASP A 583 -91.66 58.28 -102.79
N MET A 584 -91.42 57.85 -104.03
CA MET A 584 -90.33 56.95 -104.38
C MET A 584 -88.97 57.61 -104.17
N ILE A 585 -88.80 58.87 -104.57
CA ILE A 585 -87.57 59.64 -104.34
C ILE A 585 -87.35 59.83 -102.83
N ALA A 586 -88.39 60.20 -102.07
CA ALA A 586 -88.33 60.40 -100.62
C ALA A 586 -88.09 59.10 -99.82
N SER A 587 -88.19 57.93 -100.47
CA SER A 587 -87.97 56.62 -99.84
C SER A 587 -86.73 55.88 -100.36
N ALA A 588 -85.98 56.44 -101.31
CA ALA A 588 -84.78 55.83 -101.90
C ALA A 588 -83.67 55.53 -100.88
N ASP A 589 -83.38 56.47 -99.97
CA ASP A 589 -82.36 56.27 -98.92
C ASP A 589 -82.72 55.12 -97.97
N ARG A 590 -84.03 54.93 -97.68
CA ARG A 590 -84.50 53.83 -96.82
C ARG A 590 -84.41 52.47 -97.51
N VAL A 591 -84.55 52.40 -98.83
CA VAL A 591 -84.33 51.17 -99.61
C VAL A 591 -82.87 50.75 -99.54
N ALA A 592 -81.95 51.71 -99.69
CA ALA A 592 -80.52 51.45 -99.55
C ALA A 592 -80.16 51.01 -98.11
N GLU A 593 -80.70 51.69 -97.10
CA GLU A 593 -80.50 51.33 -95.68
C GLU A 593 -81.05 49.94 -95.36
N LEU A 594 -82.25 49.58 -95.85
CA LEU A 594 -82.84 48.26 -95.63
C LEU A 594 -82.02 47.15 -96.32
N ALA A 595 -81.60 47.35 -97.58
CA ALA A 595 -80.75 46.40 -98.29
C ALA A 595 -79.40 46.19 -97.58
N GLN A 596 -78.82 47.27 -97.03
CA GLN A 596 -77.61 47.18 -96.22
C GLN A 596 -77.84 46.38 -94.93
N LYS A 597 -78.94 46.62 -94.20
CA LYS A 597 -79.25 45.86 -92.96
C LYS A 597 -79.64 44.41 -93.21
N GLU A 598 -80.28 44.12 -94.33
CA GLU A 598 -80.54 42.74 -94.78
C GLU A 598 -79.24 41.99 -95.12
N SER A 599 -78.28 42.68 -95.77
CA SER A 599 -76.95 42.12 -96.00
C SER A 599 -76.17 41.88 -94.70
N GLU A 600 -76.24 42.81 -93.74
CA GLU A 600 -75.61 42.66 -92.41
C GLU A 600 -76.21 41.48 -91.63
N LEU A 601 -77.54 41.31 -91.65
CA LEU A 601 -78.22 40.17 -91.04
C LEU A 601 -77.85 38.85 -91.71
N ALA A 602 -77.82 38.79 -93.05
CA ALA A 602 -77.42 37.59 -93.77
C ALA A 602 -75.97 37.18 -93.46
N ALA A 603 -75.06 38.17 -93.36
CA ALA A 603 -73.67 37.93 -92.95
C ALA A 603 -73.58 37.41 -91.51
N ALA A 604 -74.34 38.00 -90.57
CA ALA A 604 -74.34 37.58 -89.17
C ALA A 604 -74.97 36.18 -88.97
N ALA A 605 -76.06 35.85 -89.69
CA ALA A 605 -76.68 34.53 -89.66
C ALA A 605 -75.77 33.43 -90.24
N THR A 606 -75.01 33.77 -91.29
CA THR A 606 -73.99 32.87 -91.85
C THR A 606 -72.87 32.63 -90.83
N ALA A 607 -72.38 33.69 -90.18
CA ALA A 607 -71.36 33.58 -89.14
C ALA A 607 -71.81 32.76 -87.92
N LEU A 608 -73.08 32.87 -87.50
CA LEU A 608 -73.66 32.04 -86.44
C LEU A 608 -73.71 30.56 -86.84
N THR A 609 -74.14 30.26 -88.06
CA THR A 609 -74.19 28.89 -88.57
C THR A 609 -72.79 28.27 -88.65
N GLU A 610 -71.80 29.05 -89.07
CA GLU A 610 -70.41 28.62 -89.13
C GLU A 610 -69.82 28.41 -87.73
N ALA A 611 -70.06 29.32 -86.79
CA ALA A 611 -69.64 29.17 -85.40
C ALA A 611 -70.27 27.93 -84.72
N GLY A 612 -71.55 27.64 -85.00
CA GLY A 612 -72.21 26.42 -84.52
C GLY A 612 -71.55 25.13 -85.04
N ARG A 613 -71.11 25.11 -86.31
CA ARG A 613 -70.34 23.97 -86.86
C ARG A 613 -68.97 23.82 -86.21
N VAL A 614 -68.33 24.92 -85.81
CA VAL A 614 -67.05 24.89 -85.09
C VAL A 614 -67.24 24.31 -83.69
N VAL A 615 -68.33 24.66 -82.98
CA VAL A 615 -68.67 24.06 -81.66
C VAL A 615 -68.86 22.56 -81.77
N GLU A 616 -69.66 22.07 -82.73
CA GLU A 616 -69.89 20.62 -82.88
C GLU A 616 -68.60 19.86 -83.20
N ARG A 617 -67.71 20.44 -84.01
CA ARG A 617 -66.39 19.84 -84.28
C ARG A 617 -65.52 19.79 -83.03
N ALA A 618 -65.43 20.90 -82.29
CA ALA A 618 -64.63 20.98 -81.07
C ALA A 618 -65.19 20.04 -79.98
N ARG A 619 -66.51 19.87 -79.91
CA ARG A 619 -67.18 18.92 -79.01
C ARG A 619 -66.82 17.49 -79.35
N GLY A 620 -66.88 17.12 -80.64
CA GLY A 620 -66.42 15.80 -81.09
C GLY A 620 -64.95 15.54 -80.78
N GLN A 621 -64.07 16.54 -80.92
CA GLN A 621 -62.65 16.42 -80.55
C GLN A 621 -62.45 16.23 -79.03
N ALA A 622 -63.22 16.94 -78.20
CA ALA A 622 -63.19 16.78 -76.75
C ALA A 622 -63.68 15.39 -76.32
N ASP A 623 -64.74 14.87 -76.92
CA ASP A 623 -65.27 13.53 -76.63
C ASP A 623 -64.27 12.42 -77.01
N VAL A 624 -63.60 12.56 -78.16
CA VAL A 624 -62.52 11.63 -78.57
C VAL A 624 -61.34 11.68 -77.60
N ALA A 625 -60.89 12.88 -77.22
CA ALA A 625 -59.77 13.04 -76.29
C ALA A 625 -60.12 12.50 -74.88
N GLY A 626 -61.35 12.72 -74.40
CA GLY A 626 -61.84 12.20 -73.12
C GLY A 626 -61.96 10.67 -73.12
N SER A 627 -62.39 10.09 -74.25
CA SER A 627 -62.43 8.64 -74.43
C SER A 627 -61.03 8.02 -74.45
N ALA A 628 -60.06 8.67 -75.11
CA ALA A 628 -58.67 8.24 -75.12
C ALA A 628 -58.03 8.30 -73.73
N TRP A 629 -58.27 9.37 -72.96
CA TRP A 629 -57.84 9.49 -71.56
C TRP A 629 -58.40 8.36 -70.70
N THR A 630 -59.72 8.13 -70.79
CA THR A 630 -60.40 7.06 -70.05
C THR A 630 -59.85 5.66 -70.40
N THR A 631 -59.58 5.43 -71.69
CA THR A 631 -59.08 4.14 -72.18
C THR A 631 -57.67 3.85 -71.68
N LEU A 632 -56.78 4.86 -71.69
CA LEU A 632 -55.40 4.73 -71.20
C LEU A 632 -55.35 4.24 -69.74
N TRP A 633 -56.09 4.89 -68.85
CA TRP A 633 -56.07 4.58 -67.42
C TRP A 633 -56.77 3.26 -67.07
N ARG A 634 -57.90 2.96 -67.74
CA ARG A 634 -58.58 1.67 -67.55
C ARG A 634 -57.74 0.49 -68.05
N ALA A 635 -56.98 0.66 -69.14
CA ALA A 635 -56.08 -0.37 -69.65
C ALA A 635 -54.96 -0.74 -68.66
N HIS A 636 -54.71 0.09 -67.65
CA HIS A 636 -53.71 -0.16 -66.60
C HIS A 636 -54.35 -0.38 -65.24
N GLY A 637 -55.65 -0.70 -65.21
CA GLY A 637 -56.34 -1.15 -64.02
C GLY A 637 -56.49 -0.08 -62.94
N VAL A 638 -56.54 1.19 -63.31
CA VAL A 638 -56.68 2.31 -62.36
C VAL A 638 -57.98 3.07 -62.66
N ALA A 639 -58.63 3.59 -61.62
CA ALA A 639 -59.74 4.53 -61.81
C ALA A 639 -59.25 5.76 -62.60
N VAL A 640 -60.07 6.30 -63.50
CA VAL A 640 -59.65 7.44 -64.35
C VAL A 640 -59.35 8.65 -63.44
N PRO A 641 -58.08 9.09 -63.33
CA PRO A 641 -57.74 10.20 -62.45
C PRO A 641 -58.10 11.53 -63.11
N ASP A 642 -58.20 12.57 -62.28
CA ASP A 642 -58.19 13.94 -62.79
C ASP A 642 -56.88 14.17 -63.57
N PRO A 643 -56.92 14.86 -64.72
CA PRO A 643 -55.71 15.20 -65.48
C PRO A 643 -54.59 15.84 -64.64
N ASP A 644 -54.90 16.55 -63.57
CA ASP A 644 -53.91 17.21 -62.72
C ASP A 644 -53.25 16.24 -61.73
N ASP A 645 -53.94 15.17 -61.32
CA ASP A 645 -53.43 14.14 -60.39
C ASP A 645 -52.70 12.98 -61.10
N ALA A 646 -52.79 12.94 -62.44
CA ALA A 646 -52.21 11.92 -63.29
C ALA A 646 -50.74 11.58 -63.00
N ASP A 647 -49.88 12.58 -62.82
CA ASP A 647 -48.45 12.35 -62.57
C ASP A 647 -48.22 11.68 -61.21
N THR A 648 -49.04 12.01 -60.20
CA THR A 648 -49.02 11.40 -58.86
C THR A 648 -49.41 9.93 -58.92
N VAL A 649 -50.45 9.60 -59.69
CA VAL A 649 -50.91 8.22 -59.89
C VAL A 649 -49.86 7.39 -60.64
N VAL A 650 -49.19 7.94 -61.67
CA VAL A 650 -48.06 7.25 -62.32
C VAL A 650 -46.91 6.99 -61.35
N ALA A 651 -46.58 7.97 -60.50
CA ALA A 651 -45.52 7.81 -59.50
C ALA A 651 -45.85 6.69 -58.50
N ALA A 652 -47.08 6.65 -58.00
CA ALA A 652 -47.56 5.60 -57.10
C ALA A 652 -47.51 4.21 -57.74
N LEU A 653 -47.90 4.05 -59.01
CA LEU A 653 -47.77 2.77 -59.72
C LEU A 653 -46.30 2.36 -59.95
N ALA A 654 -45.42 3.33 -60.22
CA ALA A 654 -43.99 3.07 -60.35
C ALA A 654 -43.34 2.66 -59.02
N ASP A 655 -43.78 3.26 -57.90
CA ASP A 655 -43.39 2.86 -56.54
C ASP A 655 -43.87 1.44 -56.21
N ALA A 656 -45.10 1.10 -56.55
CA ALA A 656 -45.63 -0.25 -56.39
C ALA A 656 -44.81 -1.29 -57.18
N SER A 657 -44.40 -0.96 -58.41
CA SER A 657 -43.54 -1.82 -59.23
C SER A 657 -42.13 -1.97 -58.63
N ARG A 658 -41.51 -0.89 -58.13
CA ARG A 658 -40.21 -0.97 -57.47
C ARG A 658 -40.26 -1.84 -56.21
N ALA A 659 -41.30 -1.65 -55.39
CA ALA A 659 -41.51 -2.44 -54.20
C ALA A 659 -41.73 -3.93 -54.52
N GLN A 660 -42.39 -4.26 -55.64
CA GLN A 660 -42.49 -5.64 -56.14
C GLN A 660 -41.14 -6.26 -56.45
N ASP A 661 -40.25 -5.52 -57.13
CA ASP A 661 -38.90 -6.01 -57.45
C ASP A 661 -38.06 -6.24 -56.18
N GLU A 662 -38.25 -5.40 -55.16
CA GLU A 662 -37.61 -5.57 -53.85
C GLU A 662 -38.11 -6.82 -53.13
N VAL A 663 -39.41 -7.11 -53.17
CA VAL A 663 -39.98 -8.37 -52.64
C VAL A 663 -39.35 -9.57 -53.34
N ALA A 664 -39.28 -9.57 -54.68
CA ALA A 664 -38.72 -10.68 -55.45
C ALA A 664 -37.24 -10.93 -55.12
N ARG A 665 -36.43 -9.86 -55.00
CA ARG A 665 -35.01 -9.97 -54.61
C ARG A 665 -34.84 -10.50 -53.19
N ALA A 666 -35.70 -10.07 -52.26
CA ALA A 666 -35.68 -10.56 -50.89
C ALA A 666 -36.07 -12.05 -50.81
N ASP A 667 -37.06 -12.49 -51.59
CA ASP A 667 -37.45 -13.91 -51.67
C ASP A 667 -36.36 -14.79 -52.30
N GLU A 668 -35.69 -14.33 -53.36
CA GLU A 668 -34.52 -15.05 -53.91
C GLU A 668 -33.37 -15.15 -52.90
N ARG A 669 -33.13 -14.07 -52.14
CA ARG A 669 -32.11 -14.05 -51.08
C ARG A 669 -32.48 -15.02 -49.96
N LEU A 670 -33.74 -15.08 -49.56
CA LEU A 670 -34.25 -16.01 -48.56
C LEU A 670 -34.10 -17.47 -48.98
N ALA A 671 -34.37 -17.79 -50.26
CA ALA A 671 -34.17 -19.14 -50.77
C ALA A 671 -32.70 -19.58 -50.65
N ARG A 672 -31.75 -18.72 -51.07
CA ARG A 672 -30.32 -19.02 -50.97
C ARG A 672 -29.84 -19.16 -49.53
N LEU A 673 -30.27 -18.28 -48.63
CA LEU A 673 -29.85 -18.29 -47.23
C LEU A 673 -30.43 -19.50 -46.45
N ARG A 674 -31.61 -20.01 -46.84
CA ARG A 674 -32.17 -21.25 -46.24
C ARG A 674 -31.30 -22.47 -46.54
N ASP A 675 -30.89 -22.64 -47.79
CA ASP A 675 -30.01 -23.76 -48.18
C ASP A 675 -28.68 -23.71 -47.41
N GLN A 676 -28.13 -22.50 -47.21
CA GLN A 676 -26.93 -22.28 -46.41
C GLN A 676 -27.16 -22.57 -44.92
N ALA A 677 -28.30 -22.16 -44.35
CA ALA A 677 -28.63 -22.42 -42.95
C ALA A 677 -28.75 -23.93 -42.68
N ASP A 678 -29.40 -24.68 -43.57
CA ASP A 678 -29.55 -26.14 -43.45
C ASP A 678 -28.20 -26.88 -43.53
N GLU A 679 -27.25 -26.35 -44.30
CA GLU A 679 -25.88 -26.88 -44.38
C GLU A 679 -25.07 -26.58 -43.12
N GLN A 680 -25.13 -25.34 -42.62
CA GLN A 680 -24.50 -24.92 -41.37
C GLN A 680 -25.04 -25.70 -40.17
N GLU A 681 -26.36 -25.92 -40.11
CA GLU A 681 -27.02 -26.71 -39.06
C GLU A 681 -26.52 -28.15 -39.04
N ARG A 682 -26.48 -28.82 -40.21
CA ARG A 682 -25.95 -30.20 -40.32
C ARG A 682 -24.47 -30.28 -39.94
N ALA A 683 -23.66 -29.33 -40.37
CA ALA A 683 -22.22 -29.31 -40.07
C ALA A 683 -21.97 -29.16 -38.56
N LEU A 684 -22.63 -28.20 -37.91
CA LEU A 684 -22.45 -27.94 -36.49
C LEU A 684 -23.05 -29.07 -35.62
N GLY A 685 -24.22 -29.60 -36.00
CA GLY A 685 -24.84 -30.74 -35.33
C GLY A 685 -23.96 -32.00 -35.37
N THR A 686 -23.33 -32.28 -36.51
CA THR A 686 -22.40 -33.41 -36.67
C THR A 686 -21.16 -33.23 -35.79
N ALA A 687 -20.60 -32.02 -35.75
CA ALA A 687 -19.44 -31.72 -34.91
C ALA A 687 -19.75 -31.86 -33.41
N LEU A 688 -20.90 -31.35 -32.96
CA LEU A 688 -21.37 -31.47 -31.57
C LEU A 688 -21.66 -32.92 -31.16
N ALA A 689 -22.27 -33.72 -32.05
CA ALA A 689 -22.48 -35.13 -31.83
C ALA A 689 -21.16 -35.90 -31.68
N ALA A 690 -20.16 -35.60 -32.51
CA ALA A 690 -18.83 -36.20 -32.40
C ALA A 690 -18.16 -35.85 -31.05
N ALA A 691 -18.39 -34.64 -30.53
CA ALA A 691 -17.91 -34.20 -29.21
C ALA A 691 -18.73 -34.73 -28.01
N GLY A 692 -19.73 -35.60 -28.23
CA GLY A 692 -20.52 -36.22 -27.16
C GLY A 692 -21.66 -35.35 -26.63
N ARG A 693 -22.12 -34.37 -27.43
CA ARG A 693 -23.26 -33.50 -27.13
C ARG A 693 -24.25 -33.47 -28.32
N PRO A 694 -24.86 -34.62 -28.70
CA PRO A 694 -25.84 -34.64 -29.78
C PRO A 694 -27.04 -33.75 -29.44
N ARG A 695 -27.52 -33.00 -30.44
CA ARG A 695 -28.68 -32.11 -30.36
C ARG A 695 -29.50 -32.30 -31.63
N ASP A 696 -30.06 -33.49 -31.77
CA ASP A 696 -30.76 -33.92 -32.99
C ASP A 696 -31.95 -33.00 -33.30
N GLY A 697 -31.99 -32.46 -34.52
CA GLY A 697 -33.06 -31.58 -35.01
C GLY A 697 -33.15 -30.22 -34.32
N ALA A 698 -32.11 -29.79 -33.60
CA ALA A 698 -32.07 -28.47 -33.01
C ALA A 698 -31.72 -27.41 -34.07
N PRO A 699 -32.42 -26.26 -34.08
CA PRO A 699 -32.14 -25.20 -35.03
C PRO A 699 -30.73 -24.62 -34.82
N LEU A 700 -30.13 -24.09 -35.89
CA LEU A 700 -28.77 -23.53 -35.90
C LEU A 700 -28.44 -22.63 -34.68
N ASP A 701 -29.36 -21.74 -34.27
CA ASP A 701 -29.17 -20.85 -33.11
C ASP A 701 -28.94 -21.65 -31.79
N VAL A 702 -29.64 -22.77 -31.60
CA VAL A 702 -29.50 -23.64 -30.43
C VAL A 702 -28.20 -24.44 -30.49
N LEU A 703 -27.77 -24.84 -31.69
CA LEU A 703 -26.48 -25.50 -31.91
C LEU A 703 -25.31 -24.54 -31.64
N LEU A 704 -25.41 -23.27 -32.03
CA LEU A 704 -24.40 -22.25 -31.74
C LEU A 704 -24.23 -22.03 -30.23
N VAL A 705 -25.33 -21.98 -29.47
CA VAL A 705 -25.30 -21.90 -28.00
C VAL A 705 -24.66 -23.16 -27.40
N ALA A 706 -25.03 -24.35 -27.87
CA ALA A 706 -24.44 -25.60 -27.38
C ALA A 706 -22.94 -25.72 -27.71
N ALA A 707 -22.49 -25.13 -28.82
CA ALA A 707 -21.08 -25.05 -29.19
C ALA A 707 -20.29 -24.07 -28.31
N GLU A 708 -20.92 -22.95 -27.91
CA GLU A 708 -20.35 -22.02 -26.93
C GLU A 708 -20.23 -22.65 -25.54
N ASP A 709 -21.29 -23.31 -25.06
CA ASP A 709 -21.28 -24.02 -23.77
C ASP A 709 -20.15 -25.08 -23.73
N LEU A 710 -19.99 -25.85 -24.81
CA LEU A 710 -18.90 -26.83 -24.94
C LEU A 710 -17.51 -26.16 -24.96
N ALA A 711 -17.38 -24.98 -25.56
CA ALA A 711 -16.13 -24.22 -25.56
C ALA A 711 -15.77 -23.70 -24.15
N VAL A 712 -16.77 -23.23 -23.39
CA VAL A 712 -16.61 -22.82 -21.98
C VAL A 712 -16.22 -24.01 -21.10
N GLU A 713 -16.89 -25.16 -21.24
CA GLU A 713 -16.55 -26.39 -20.52
C GLU A 713 -15.11 -26.85 -20.82
N ALA A 714 -14.68 -26.77 -22.08
CA ALA A 714 -13.33 -27.12 -22.50
C ALA A 714 -12.27 -26.12 -22.02
N GLY A 715 -12.61 -24.82 -21.95
CA GLY A 715 -11.78 -23.78 -21.33
C GLY A 715 -11.51 -24.11 -19.87
N HIS A 716 -12.55 -24.39 -19.09
CA HIS A 716 -12.42 -24.81 -17.70
C HIS A 716 -11.62 -26.11 -17.53
N ALA A 717 -11.78 -27.08 -18.45
CA ALA A 717 -11.00 -28.32 -18.42
C ALA A 717 -9.51 -28.09 -18.70
N ARG A 718 -9.17 -27.15 -19.60
CA ARG A 718 -7.79 -26.77 -19.92
C ARG A 718 -7.14 -26.01 -18.77
N ASP A 719 -7.84 -25.05 -18.18
CA ASP A 719 -7.35 -24.28 -17.03
C ASP A 719 -7.09 -25.20 -15.83
N ARG A 720 -7.97 -26.19 -15.61
CA ARG A 720 -7.74 -27.25 -14.61
C ARG A 720 -6.50 -28.09 -14.91
N GLN A 721 -6.24 -28.49 -16.16
CA GLN A 721 -5.03 -29.24 -16.52
C GLN A 721 -3.76 -28.42 -16.30
N VAL A 722 -3.79 -27.12 -16.63
CA VAL A 722 -2.68 -26.20 -16.36
C VAL A 722 -2.46 -26.04 -14.86
N LEU A 723 -3.52 -25.82 -14.08
CA LEU A 723 -3.46 -25.75 -12.63
C LEU A 723 -2.91 -27.05 -12.03
N LEU A 724 -3.41 -28.21 -12.43
CA LEU A 724 -2.92 -29.53 -11.99
C LEU A 724 -1.44 -29.74 -12.33
N SER A 725 -0.98 -29.30 -13.50
CA SER A 725 0.43 -29.39 -13.87
C SER A 725 1.32 -28.53 -12.97
N ARG A 726 0.88 -27.31 -12.63
CA ARG A 726 1.60 -26.40 -11.73
C ARG A 726 1.63 -26.95 -10.30
N LEU A 727 0.47 -27.36 -9.78
CA LEU A 727 0.34 -27.95 -8.44
C LEU A 727 1.18 -29.24 -8.33
N ARG A 728 1.24 -30.07 -9.37
CA ARG A 728 2.13 -31.25 -9.39
C ARG A 728 3.60 -30.86 -9.33
N SER A 729 4.04 -29.87 -10.12
CA SER A 729 5.42 -29.37 -10.05
C SER A 729 5.76 -28.69 -8.72
N GLU A 730 4.78 -28.07 -8.05
CA GLU A 730 4.91 -27.54 -6.69
C GLU A 730 5.04 -28.66 -5.66
N ALA A 731 4.19 -29.68 -5.74
CA ALA A 731 4.27 -30.87 -4.89
C ALA A 731 5.58 -31.65 -5.09
N GLU A 732 6.08 -31.77 -6.33
CA GLU A 732 7.39 -32.39 -6.61
C GLU A 732 8.55 -31.60 -6.00
N ARG A 733 8.52 -30.26 -6.09
CA ARG A 733 9.54 -29.40 -5.45
C ARG A 733 9.47 -29.48 -3.93
N ALA A 734 8.27 -29.43 -3.36
CA ALA A 734 8.06 -29.57 -1.92
C ALA A 734 8.49 -30.97 -1.43
N GLY A 735 8.25 -32.02 -2.21
CA GLY A 735 8.71 -33.38 -1.94
C GLY A 735 10.23 -33.48 -1.95
N GLY A 736 10.89 -32.92 -2.96
CA GLY A 736 12.35 -32.87 -3.02
C GLY A 736 12.97 -32.09 -1.84
N ALA A 737 12.35 -30.99 -1.41
CA ALA A 737 12.77 -30.25 -0.23
C ALA A 737 12.56 -31.04 1.08
N ALA A 738 11.43 -31.74 1.21
CA ALA A 738 11.15 -32.60 2.36
C ALA A 738 12.13 -33.79 2.45
N ASP A 739 12.48 -34.41 1.31
CA ASP A 739 13.46 -35.49 1.26
C ASP A 739 14.88 -35.00 1.60
N ALA A 740 15.28 -33.82 1.10
CA ALA A 740 16.55 -33.20 1.46
C ALA A 740 16.62 -32.87 2.96
N ALA A 741 15.57 -32.26 3.53
CA ALA A 741 15.51 -31.94 4.95
C ALA A 741 15.49 -33.20 5.83
N ARG A 742 14.81 -34.28 5.39
CA ARG A 742 14.85 -35.60 6.05
C ARG A 742 16.27 -36.16 6.07
N HIS A 743 16.97 -36.09 4.94
CA HIS A 743 18.36 -36.55 4.83
C HIS A 743 19.31 -35.75 5.73
N ASP A 744 19.16 -34.43 5.77
CA ASP A 744 19.95 -33.54 6.63
C ASP A 744 19.69 -33.82 8.12
N ARG A 745 18.44 -34.08 8.50
CA ARG A 745 18.07 -34.52 9.86
C ARG A 745 18.75 -35.84 10.22
N GLU A 746 18.73 -36.82 9.31
CA GLU A 746 19.39 -38.11 9.53
C GLU A 746 20.90 -37.96 9.69
N LEU A 747 21.55 -37.15 8.84
CA LEU A 747 22.97 -36.87 8.91
C LEU A 747 23.34 -36.13 10.20
N ALA A 748 22.56 -35.13 10.59
CA ALA A 748 22.74 -34.41 11.86
C ALA A 748 22.56 -35.34 13.06
N THR A 749 21.59 -36.26 13.01
CA THR A 749 21.37 -37.27 14.05
C THR A 749 22.56 -38.22 14.18
N GLN A 750 23.13 -38.65 13.05
CA GLN A 750 24.32 -39.50 13.05
C GLN A 750 25.54 -38.77 13.61
N ARG A 751 25.75 -37.50 13.23
CA ARG A 751 26.82 -36.63 13.77
C ARG A 751 26.68 -36.43 15.28
N TRP A 752 25.46 -36.18 15.76
CA TRP A 752 25.16 -36.09 17.19
C TRP A 752 25.52 -37.37 17.95
N ARG A 753 25.06 -38.53 17.46
CA ARG A 753 25.39 -39.84 18.07
C ARG A 753 26.88 -40.16 18.04
N PHE A 754 27.60 -39.69 17.02
CA PHE A 754 29.05 -39.86 16.93
C PHE A 754 29.77 -38.95 17.94
N ALA A 755 29.37 -37.69 18.05
CA ALA A 755 29.92 -36.74 19.00
C ALA A 755 29.68 -37.17 20.46
N LEU A 756 28.48 -37.67 20.79
CA LEU A 756 28.17 -38.24 22.10
C LEU A 756 29.07 -39.44 22.44
N ARG A 757 29.32 -40.35 21.49
CA ARG A 757 30.28 -41.46 21.67
C ARG A 757 31.70 -40.96 21.92
N GLY A 758 32.16 -39.98 21.14
CA GLY A 758 33.48 -39.36 21.30
C GLY A 758 33.64 -38.65 22.65
N ALA A 759 32.54 -38.20 23.25
CA ALA A 759 32.48 -37.58 24.58
C ALA A 759 32.25 -38.56 25.73
N GLY A 760 32.05 -39.86 25.45
CA GLY A 760 31.76 -40.87 26.49
C GLY A 760 30.38 -40.72 27.13
N LEU A 761 29.43 -40.09 26.43
CA LEU A 761 28.06 -39.85 26.88
C LEU A 761 27.08 -40.90 26.31
N PRO A 762 25.92 -41.13 26.96
CA PRO A 762 24.88 -42.02 26.44
C PRO A 762 24.46 -41.61 25.03
N THR A 763 24.39 -42.55 24.10
CA THR A 763 24.10 -42.28 22.67
C THR A 763 22.64 -41.97 22.38
N ASP A 764 21.78 -42.21 23.35
CA ASP A 764 20.35 -41.88 23.39
C ASP A 764 20.09 -40.52 24.04
N LEU A 765 21.12 -39.80 24.49
CA LEU A 765 20.96 -38.47 25.07
C LEU A 765 20.44 -37.48 24.01
N GLU A 766 19.28 -36.90 24.26
CA GLU A 766 18.73 -35.84 23.42
C GLU A 766 19.47 -34.51 23.63
N PRO A 767 19.47 -33.59 22.64
CA PRO A 767 20.05 -32.25 22.78
C PRO A 767 19.59 -31.47 24.02
N SER A 768 18.32 -31.62 24.41
CA SER A 768 17.74 -31.03 25.63
C SER A 768 18.39 -31.60 26.90
N GLY A 769 18.56 -32.92 26.96
CA GLY A 769 19.22 -33.62 28.07
C GLY A 769 20.71 -33.28 28.20
N TRP A 770 21.40 -33.00 27.08
CA TRP A 770 22.76 -32.48 27.09
C TRP A 770 22.84 -31.08 27.72
N GLY A 771 21.94 -30.17 27.34
CA GLY A 771 21.89 -28.82 27.91
C GLY A 771 21.74 -28.84 29.43
N THR A 772 20.79 -29.62 29.96
CA THR A 772 20.60 -29.76 31.42
C THR A 772 21.83 -30.34 32.11
N ARG A 773 22.46 -31.35 31.52
CA ARG A 773 23.68 -31.98 32.07
C ARG A 773 24.84 -31.01 32.11
N ARG A 774 25.07 -30.25 31.04
CA ARG A 774 26.14 -29.24 30.95
C ARG A 774 26.00 -28.17 32.02
N ASP A 775 24.80 -27.60 32.15
CA ASP A 775 24.53 -26.51 33.10
C ASP A 775 24.71 -26.97 34.54
N THR A 776 24.26 -28.19 34.86
CA THR A 776 24.45 -28.80 36.18
C THR A 776 25.92 -29.04 36.52
N VAL A 777 26.74 -29.43 35.53
CA VAL A 777 28.20 -29.57 35.71
C VAL A 777 28.88 -28.22 35.89
N ALA A 778 28.50 -27.20 35.11
CA ALA A 778 29.05 -25.84 35.23
C ALA A 778 28.76 -25.24 36.62
N ASP A 779 27.53 -25.39 37.11
CA ASP A 779 27.13 -24.95 38.46
C ASP A 779 27.95 -25.64 39.56
N ALA A 780 28.18 -26.96 39.43
CA ALA A 780 29.02 -27.72 40.35
C ALA A 780 30.50 -27.28 40.32
N GLN A 781 31.04 -26.97 39.14
CA GLN A 781 32.41 -26.45 38.98
C GLN A 781 32.59 -25.10 39.66
N GLN A 782 31.65 -24.18 39.44
CA GLN A 782 31.69 -22.84 40.01
C GLN A 782 31.56 -22.88 41.54
N ALA A 783 30.60 -23.64 42.07
CA ALA A 783 30.42 -23.81 43.51
C ALA A 783 31.65 -24.47 44.17
N GLY A 784 32.26 -25.47 43.52
CA GLY A 784 33.48 -26.11 44.00
C GLY A 784 34.72 -25.21 43.96
N ALA A 785 34.80 -24.29 42.99
CA ALA A 785 35.89 -23.31 42.90
C ALA A 785 35.80 -22.25 44.01
N LEU A 786 34.60 -21.69 44.25
CA LEU A 786 34.36 -20.77 45.36
C LEU A 786 34.71 -21.41 46.71
N ALA A 787 34.25 -22.64 46.95
CA ALA A 787 34.54 -23.36 48.20
C ALA A 787 36.05 -23.50 48.48
N ARG A 788 36.86 -23.80 47.45
CA ARG A 788 38.32 -23.91 47.59
C ARG A 788 38.98 -22.56 47.84
N GLN A 789 38.52 -21.51 47.16
CA GLN A 789 39.06 -20.16 47.32
C GLN A 789 38.81 -19.64 48.74
N ASP A 790 37.58 -19.78 49.23
CA ASP A 790 37.19 -19.30 50.56
C ASP A 790 37.87 -20.09 51.68
N ASP A 791 38.04 -21.42 51.53
CA ASP A 791 38.75 -22.25 52.52
C ASP A 791 40.27 -21.97 52.57
N GLN A 792 40.91 -21.73 51.41
CA GLN A 792 42.32 -21.36 51.35
C GLN A 792 42.57 -20.00 52.03
N GLU A 793 41.71 -19.03 51.79
CA GLU A 793 41.82 -17.71 52.40
C GLU A 793 41.52 -17.75 53.91
N ALA A 794 40.50 -18.50 54.34
CA ALA A 794 40.23 -18.73 55.77
C ALA A 794 41.43 -19.37 56.49
N THR A 795 42.01 -20.41 55.88
CA THR A 795 43.19 -21.11 56.44
C THR A 795 44.41 -20.18 56.53
N ARG A 796 44.61 -19.30 55.55
CA ARG A 796 45.68 -18.30 55.56
C ARG A 796 45.52 -17.33 56.72
N LEU A 797 44.31 -16.78 56.90
CA LEU A 797 43.99 -15.82 57.95
C LEU A 797 44.15 -16.43 59.35
N GLU A 798 43.70 -17.66 59.56
CA GLU A 798 43.84 -18.33 60.88
C GLU A 798 45.26 -18.65 61.27
N ARG A 799 46.11 -19.05 60.31
CA ARG A 799 47.53 -19.24 60.56
C ARG A 799 48.17 -17.93 61.04
N ALA A 800 47.80 -16.80 60.45
CA ALA A 800 48.29 -15.48 60.85
C ALA A 800 47.82 -15.10 62.26
N VAL A 801 46.55 -15.38 62.62
CA VAL A 801 45.99 -15.11 63.96
C VAL A 801 46.66 -15.98 65.04
N ASN A 802 46.84 -17.29 64.79
CA ASN A 802 47.43 -18.19 65.78
C ASN A 802 48.93 -17.94 65.98
N ALA A 803 49.66 -17.58 64.93
CA ALA A 803 51.07 -17.18 65.01
C ALA A 803 51.23 -15.91 65.86
N HIS A 804 50.35 -14.93 65.66
CA HIS A 804 50.30 -13.70 66.45
C HIS A 804 50.05 -13.98 67.94
N ARG A 805 49.04 -14.79 68.27
CA ARG A 805 48.69 -15.15 69.65
C ARG A 805 49.84 -15.85 70.39
N LYS A 806 50.54 -16.78 69.73
CA LYS A 806 51.71 -17.47 70.31
C LYS A 806 52.87 -16.50 70.59
N ALA A 807 53.12 -15.57 69.67
CA ALA A 807 54.19 -14.58 69.84
C ALA A 807 53.90 -13.61 71.00
N VAL A 808 52.66 -13.19 71.17
CA VAL A 808 52.24 -12.34 72.31
C VAL A 808 52.41 -13.06 73.65
N THR A 809 51.95 -14.32 73.72
CA THR A 809 52.02 -15.13 74.96
C THR A 809 53.45 -15.30 75.45
N ALA A 810 54.39 -15.62 74.54
CA ALA A 810 55.79 -15.84 74.88
C ALA A 810 56.48 -14.59 75.45
N LEU A 811 56.15 -13.39 74.93
CA LEU A 811 56.75 -12.13 75.39
C LEU A 811 56.15 -11.65 76.71
N VAL A 812 54.83 -11.82 76.88
CA VAL A 812 54.16 -11.48 78.14
C VAL A 812 54.68 -12.32 79.30
N GLU A 813 54.85 -13.64 79.11
CA GLU A 813 55.33 -14.54 80.16
C GLU A 813 56.80 -14.35 80.51
N ARG A 814 57.58 -13.75 79.60
CA ARG A 814 59.01 -13.45 79.81
C ARG A 814 59.23 -12.19 80.65
N HIS A 815 58.42 -11.14 80.42
CA HIS A 815 58.70 -9.79 80.92
C HIS A 815 57.72 -9.27 81.97
N LEU A 816 56.52 -9.87 82.07
CA LEU A 816 55.54 -9.54 83.11
C LEU A 816 55.47 -10.66 84.14
N ASP A 817 55.22 -10.29 85.39
CA ASP A 817 55.02 -11.26 86.48
C ASP A 817 53.78 -12.14 86.24
N ARG A 818 53.76 -13.30 86.92
CA ARG A 818 52.75 -14.36 86.74
C ARG A 818 51.32 -13.80 86.88
N ALA A 819 50.50 -14.08 85.88
CA ALA A 819 49.16 -13.50 85.77
C ALA A 819 48.24 -13.86 86.97
N PRO A 820 47.30 -12.97 87.35
CA PRO A 820 46.20 -13.31 88.25
C PRO A 820 45.37 -14.46 87.66
N THR A 821 44.86 -15.37 88.50
CA THR A 821 44.05 -16.52 88.05
C THR A 821 42.81 -16.05 87.28
N GLY A 822 42.73 -16.40 85.99
CA GLY A 822 41.58 -16.13 85.11
C GLY A 822 41.90 -15.30 83.86
N THR A 823 43.07 -14.64 83.80
CA THR A 823 43.48 -13.83 82.64
C THR A 823 44.46 -14.62 81.76
N ALA A 824 44.15 -14.77 80.47
CA ALA A 824 45.08 -15.41 79.53
C ALA A 824 46.27 -14.48 79.25
N SER A 825 47.50 -15.03 79.22
CA SER A 825 48.73 -14.26 78.96
C SER A 825 48.66 -13.44 77.65
N ALA A 826 47.90 -13.90 76.65
CA ALA A 826 47.70 -13.19 75.40
C ALA A 826 46.96 -11.84 75.53
N ASP A 827 46.19 -11.62 76.60
CA ASP A 827 45.37 -10.42 76.79
C ASP A 827 46.11 -9.28 77.53
N ARG A 828 47.36 -9.52 77.98
CA ARG A 828 48.19 -8.54 78.71
C ARG A 828 49.22 -7.83 77.81
N LEU A 829 49.05 -7.89 76.49
CA LEU A 829 49.92 -7.21 75.52
C LEU A 829 50.00 -5.70 75.76
N GLY A 830 48.89 -5.06 76.15
CA GLY A 830 48.86 -3.62 76.44
C GLY A 830 49.73 -3.21 77.63
N GLU A 831 49.73 -4.03 78.69
CA GLU A 831 50.57 -3.82 79.88
C GLU A 831 52.07 -3.95 79.56
N LEU A 832 52.42 -4.91 78.69
CA LEU A 832 53.79 -5.09 78.22
C LEU A 832 54.24 -3.93 77.31
N ALA A 833 53.36 -3.46 76.43
CA ALA A 833 53.65 -2.35 75.53
C ALA A 833 53.87 -1.01 76.27
N ASP A 834 53.13 -0.78 77.36
CA ASP A 834 53.34 0.38 78.23
C ASP A 834 54.72 0.37 78.90
N ARG A 835 55.17 -0.77 79.45
CA ARG A 835 56.53 -0.90 80.02
C ARG A 835 57.62 -0.77 78.94
N VAL A 836 57.40 -1.33 77.75
CA VAL A 836 58.32 -1.17 76.61
C VAL A 836 58.48 0.30 76.22
N ARG A 837 57.42 1.11 76.23
CA ARG A 837 57.50 2.53 75.88
C ARG A 837 58.40 3.31 76.85
N GLU A 838 58.29 3.05 78.15
CA GLU A 838 59.11 3.73 79.17
C GLU A 838 60.60 3.35 79.06
N VAL A 839 60.91 2.06 78.92
CA VAL A 839 62.31 1.61 78.82
C VAL A 839 62.93 1.98 77.46
N THR A 840 62.17 1.91 76.35
CA THR A 840 62.63 2.37 75.02
C THR A 840 63.01 3.85 75.04
N LYS A 841 62.26 4.69 75.78
CA LYS A 841 62.57 6.11 75.90
C LYS A 841 63.91 6.34 76.62
N ALA A 842 64.18 5.61 77.69
CA ALA A 842 65.47 5.66 78.39
C ALA A 842 66.63 5.12 77.52
N ALA A 843 66.41 4.06 76.75
CA ALA A 843 67.41 3.45 75.89
C ALA A 843 67.74 4.23 74.63
N VAL A 844 66.78 4.93 74.03
CA VAL A 844 67.04 5.84 72.91
C VAL A 844 67.94 6.99 73.39
N SER A 845 67.69 7.53 74.58
CA SER A 845 68.56 8.55 75.18
C SER A 845 69.96 8.00 75.48
N ALA A 846 70.08 6.77 75.98
CA ALA A 846 71.36 6.13 76.21
C ALA A 846 72.11 5.76 74.91
N GLY A 847 71.40 5.25 73.91
CA GLY A 847 71.95 4.92 72.58
C GLY A 847 72.44 6.14 71.83
N HIS A 848 71.73 7.27 71.88
CA HIS A 848 72.24 8.52 71.29
C HIS A 848 73.52 9.03 71.96
N LEU A 849 73.68 8.76 73.26
CA LEU A 849 74.90 9.10 73.99
C LEU A 849 76.02 8.09 73.70
N ASP A 850 75.73 6.78 73.68
CA ASP A 850 76.67 5.70 73.31
C ASP A 850 77.17 5.82 71.88
N ASP A 851 76.27 6.02 70.91
CA ASP A 851 76.62 6.27 69.51
C ASP A 851 77.45 7.55 69.40
N GLY A 852 77.08 8.61 70.12
CA GLY A 852 77.88 9.84 70.15
C GLY A 852 79.29 9.65 70.72
N ILE A 853 79.45 8.79 71.73
CA ILE A 853 80.75 8.43 72.32
C ILE A 853 81.56 7.59 71.34
N VAL A 854 80.99 6.49 70.84
CA VAL A 854 81.65 5.57 69.91
C VAL A 854 81.98 6.27 68.61
N ASP A 855 81.09 7.10 68.07
CA ASP A 855 81.36 7.88 66.86
C ASP A 855 82.52 8.85 67.07
N ALA A 856 82.59 9.52 68.23
CA ALA A 856 83.67 10.43 68.55
C ALA A 856 84.99 9.67 68.83
N GLU A 857 84.96 8.54 69.52
CA GLU A 857 86.14 7.71 69.77
C GLU A 857 86.67 7.05 68.52
N ASP A 858 85.77 6.47 67.71
CA ASP A 858 86.14 5.86 66.46
C ASP A 858 86.54 6.92 65.45
N ALA A 859 85.93 8.11 65.42
CA ALA A 859 86.40 9.20 64.57
C ALA A 859 87.81 9.63 64.99
N ALA A 860 88.10 9.69 66.29
CA ALA A 860 89.45 9.92 66.78
C ALA A 860 90.42 8.78 66.43
N ALA A 861 90.02 7.52 66.59
CA ALA A 861 90.86 6.35 66.31
C ALA A 861 91.04 6.10 64.80
N ARG A 862 90.04 6.43 63.99
CA ARG A 862 90.10 6.44 62.51
C ARG A 862 91.05 7.53 62.07
N ALA A 863 90.84 8.77 62.51
CA ALA A 863 91.75 9.87 62.21
C ALA A 863 93.20 9.55 62.67
N ALA A 864 93.40 8.92 63.84
CA ALA A 864 94.73 8.47 64.27
C ALA A 864 95.35 7.38 63.35
N ARG A 865 94.54 6.45 62.85
CA ARG A 865 94.96 5.43 61.86
C ARG A 865 95.21 6.04 60.50
N ASP A 866 94.44 7.04 60.10
CA ASP A 866 94.58 7.73 58.82
C ASP A 866 95.88 8.54 58.78
N VAL A 867 96.28 9.16 59.90
CA VAL A 867 97.62 9.76 60.06
C VAL A 867 98.73 8.73 59.87
N ALA A 868 98.61 7.56 60.50
CA ALA A 868 99.63 6.51 60.41
C ALA A 868 99.67 5.86 59.01
N THR A 869 98.51 5.67 58.39
CA THR A 869 98.35 5.08 57.05
C THR A 869 98.90 6.02 55.99
N ALA A 870 98.56 7.30 56.06
CA ALA A 870 99.08 8.33 55.17
C ALA A 870 100.62 8.45 55.30
N GLY A 871 101.17 8.33 56.52
CA GLY A 871 102.62 8.25 56.73
C GLY A 871 103.27 7.02 56.08
N ALA A 872 102.72 5.82 56.28
CA ALA A 872 103.24 4.59 55.73
C ALA A 872 103.20 4.55 54.19
N VAL A 873 102.21 5.20 53.58
CA VAL A 873 102.08 5.35 52.13
C VAL A 873 103.19 6.24 51.56
N LEU A 874 103.49 7.36 52.19
CA LEU A 874 104.58 8.25 51.77
C LEU A 874 105.95 7.55 51.90
N ASP A 875 106.16 6.78 52.97
CA ASP A 875 107.39 6.01 53.17
C ASP A 875 107.54 4.87 52.13
N ARG A 876 106.44 4.17 51.79
CA ARG A 876 106.44 3.12 50.75
C ARG A 876 106.76 3.70 49.37
N LEU A 877 106.13 4.80 48.99
CA LEU A 877 106.35 5.44 47.69
C LEU A 877 107.80 5.91 47.53
N ALA A 878 108.43 6.39 48.62
CA ALA A 878 109.84 6.75 48.62
C ALA A 878 110.76 5.54 48.38
N VAL A 879 110.40 4.39 48.95
CA VAL A 879 111.15 3.13 48.78
C VAL A 879 110.97 2.53 47.38
N GLU A 880 109.76 2.53 46.84
CA GLU A 880 109.46 2.01 45.50
C GLU A 880 110.19 2.78 44.40
N LEU A 881 110.20 4.11 44.48
CA LEU A 881 110.93 4.97 43.54
C LEU A 881 112.45 4.70 43.56
N ALA A 882 113.01 4.41 44.74
CA ALA A 882 114.42 4.09 44.91
C ALA A 882 114.81 2.70 44.38
N LEU A 883 113.84 1.80 44.16
CA LEU A 883 114.06 0.44 43.66
C LEU A 883 114.02 0.35 42.12
N THR A 884 113.35 1.28 41.44
CA THR A 884 113.11 1.23 40.00
C THR A 884 114.00 2.16 39.18
N GLU A 885 114.48 3.27 39.76
CA GLU A 885 115.26 4.29 39.05
C GLU A 885 116.44 4.83 39.88
N ALA A 886 117.45 5.41 39.22
CA ALA A 886 118.59 6.00 39.91
C ALA A 886 118.16 7.30 40.63
N MET A 887 118.38 7.38 41.95
CA MET A 887 117.93 8.52 42.75
C MET A 887 118.58 9.83 42.31
N GLU A 888 117.76 10.77 41.83
CA GLU A 888 118.14 12.15 41.57
C GLU A 888 118.08 13.01 42.85
N PRO A 889 118.78 14.17 42.90
CA PRO A 889 118.65 15.13 43.99
C PRO A 889 117.18 15.61 44.12
N GLY A 890 116.58 15.42 45.29
CA GLY A 890 115.16 15.73 45.55
C GLY A 890 114.22 14.52 45.64
N GLY A 891 114.68 13.30 45.33
CA GLY A 891 113.99 12.05 45.65
C GLY A 891 112.51 11.98 45.23
N LEU A 892 111.63 11.56 46.15
CA LEU A 892 110.19 11.39 45.91
C LEU A 892 109.47 12.69 45.52
N GLU A 893 109.95 13.83 46.01
CA GLU A 893 109.36 15.15 45.75
C GLU A 893 109.63 15.61 44.31
N ALA A 894 110.85 15.44 43.80
CA ALA A 894 111.19 15.78 42.41
C ALA A 894 110.50 14.86 41.37
N ALA A 895 110.32 13.58 41.70
CA ALA A 895 109.56 12.64 40.87
C ALA A 895 108.05 12.93 40.92
N ALA A 896 107.54 13.45 42.04
CA ALA A 896 106.16 13.94 42.15
C ALA A 896 105.94 15.21 41.34
N GLU A 897 106.88 16.15 41.30
CA GLU A 897 106.76 17.36 40.46
C GLU A 897 106.68 17.02 38.96
N ARG A 898 107.52 16.09 38.48
CA ARG A 898 107.43 15.61 37.08
C ARG A 898 106.19 14.76 36.82
N GLY A 899 105.82 13.92 37.79
CA GLY A 899 104.55 13.20 37.77
C GLY A 899 103.36 14.15 37.61
N ALA A 900 103.37 15.31 38.29
CA ALA A 900 102.32 16.31 38.18
C ALA A 900 102.20 16.91 36.78
N VAL A 901 103.33 17.21 36.12
CA VAL A 901 103.35 17.67 34.72
C VAL A 901 102.82 16.59 33.77
N VAL A 902 103.24 15.33 33.95
CA VAL A 902 102.77 14.19 33.13
C VAL A 902 101.29 13.89 33.38
N ALA A 903 100.82 13.97 34.63
CA ALA A 903 99.42 13.78 35.01
C ALA A 903 98.51 14.91 34.50
N GLU A 904 99.00 16.15 34.45
CA GLU A 904 98.28 17.26 33.83
C GLU A 904 98.14 17.07 32.30
N LEU A 905 99.21 16.60 31.64
CA LEU A 905 99.14 16.21 30.23
C LEU A 905 98.20 15.00 30.01
N ASP A 906 98.21 14.00 30.89
CA ASP A 906 97.30 12.85 30.83
C ASP A 906 95.84 13.23 31.05
N SER A 907 95.56 14.17 31.97
CA SER A 907 94.23 14.73 32.19
C SER A 907 93.74 15.49 30.95
N ARG A 908 94.60 16.31 30.33
CA ARG A 908 94.29 17.00 29.07
C ARG A 908 94.11 16.03 27.90
N ILE A 909 94.90 14.96 27.81
CA ILE A 909 94.73 13.87 26.83
C ILE A 909 93.41 13.14 27.07
N ALA A 910 93.05 12.83 28.31
CA ALA A 910 91.81 12.15 28.66
C ALA A 910 90.58 13.05 28.42
N GLU A 911 90.68 14.34 28.69
CA GLU A 911 89.65 15.33 28.37
C GLU A 911 89.49 15.47 26.86
N GLN A 912 90.58 15.65 26.10
CA GLN A 912 90.52 15.72 24.64
C GLN A 912 90.06 14.41 24.00
N SER A 913 90.39 13.26 24.60
CA SER A 913 89.86 11.95 24.18
C SER A 913 88.36 11.82 24.45
N ARG A 914 87.87 12.35 25.58
CA ARG A 914 86.44 12.39 25.90
C ARG A 914 85.70 13.37 25.00
N LEU A 915 86.26 14.54 24.72
CA LEU A 915 85.72 15.51 23.78
C LEU A 915 85.69 14.94 22.36
N LEU A 916 86.72 14.21 21.93
CA LEU A 916 86.75 13.51 20.64
C LEU A 916 85.68 12.41 20.58
N ALA A 917 85.57 11.57 21.60
CA ALA A 917 84.55 10.53 21.68
C ALA A 917 83.12 11.10 21.72
N ALA A 918 82.92 12.26 22.35
CA ALA A 918 81.65 12.98 22.35
C ALA A 918 81.37 13.69 21.01
N ALA A 919 82.41 14.18 20.34
CA ALA A 919 82.32 14.86 19.05
C ALA A 919 82.04 13.91 17.89
N ALA A 920 82.59 12.69 17.94
CA ALA A 920 82.44 11.65 16.93
C ALA A 920 82.29 10.25 17.58
N PRO A 921 81.14 9.96 18.21
CA PRO A 921 80.91 8.69 18.88
C PRO A 921 80.87 7.48 17.93
N ASP A 922 80.52 7.70 16.66
CA ASP A 922 80.33 6.63 15.68
C ASP A 922 81.57 6.39 14.79
N LEU A 923 82.67 7.12 15.05
CA LEU A 923 83.91 7.03 14.29
C LEU A 923 85.06 6.55 15.18
N ASP A 924 85.98 5.78 14.60
CA ASP A 924 87.11 5.24 15.36
C ASP A 924 88.10 6.35 15.75
N ALA A 925 88.22 6.60 17.06
CA ALA A 925 89.09 7.65 17.58
C ALA A 925 90.58 7.42 17.26
N GLY A 926 91.02 6.16 17.07
CA GLY A 926 92.39 5.82 16.71
C GLY A 926 92.73 6.21 15.28
N GLU A 927 91.86 5.88 14.33
CA GLU A 927 91.99 6.27 12.92
C GLU A 927 91.95 7.80 12.73
N LEU A 928 91.08 8.49 13.47
CA LEU A 928 90.96 9.96 13.41
C LEU A 928 92.24 10.66 13.92
N VAL A 929 92.81 10.22 15.05
CA VAL A 929 94.05 10.81 15.60
C VAL A 929 95.25 10.52 14.70
N ALA A 930 95.31 9.33 14.08
CA ALA A 930 96.36 8.97 13.12
C ALA A 930 96.27 9.82 11.82
N SER A 931 95.05 10.01 11.29
CA SER A 931 94.80 10.87 10.12
C SER A 931 95.11 12.36 10.37
N ALA A 932 94.95 12.82 11.61
CA ALA A 932 95.27 14.20 12.01
C ALA A 932 96.78 14.47 12.18
N ALA A 933 97.57 13.43 12.49
CA ALA A 933 99.01 13.53 12.76
C ALA A 933 99.90 13.49 11.50
N ASP A 934 99.42 12.87 10.40
CA ASP A 934 100.16 12.74 9.13
C ASP A 934 99.39 13.39 7.96
N PRO A 935 99.85 14.54 7.41
CA PRO A 935 99.21 15.19 6.27
C PRO A 935 99.22 14.37 4.98
N SER A 936 100.06 13.33 4.90
CA SER A 936 100.26 12.49 3.71
C SER A 936 99.53 11.15 3.77
N ALA A 937 98.82 10.86 4.87
CA ALA A 937 98.01 9.66 5.01
C ALA A 937 96.84 9.67 4.00
N GLN A 938 96.79 8.65 3.14
CA GLN A 938 95.66 8.45 2.24
C GLN A 938 94.39 8.11 3.03
N PRO A 939 93.21 8.56 2.56
CA PRO A 939 91.95 8.21 3.20
C PRO A 939 91.81 6.68 3.29
N PRO A 940 91.33 6.13 4.42
CA PRO A 940 91.14 4.69 4.56
C PRO A 940 90.17 4.19 3.48
N THR A 941 90.48 3.05 2.86
CA THR A 941 89.76 2.49 1.70
C THR A 941 88.36 1.94 2.02
N GLY A 942 87.80 2.27 3.19
CA GLY A 942 86.41 2.00 3.54
C GLY A 942 85.50 3.06 2.93
N ALA A 943 84.43 2.63 2.25
CA ALA A 943 83.43 3.51 1.65
C ALA A 943 82.80 4.43 2.72
N GLY A 944 83.31 5.66 2.81
CA GLY A 944 82.90 6.67 3.79
C GLY A 944 84.00 7.23 4.69
N GLY A 945 85.27 6.86 4.50
CA GLY A 945 86.40 7.42 5.24
C GLY A 945 86.57 8.92 5.00
N VAL A 946 86.24 9.74 6.00
CA VAL A 946 86.45 11.19 5.97
C VAL A 946 87.87 11.48 6.43
N SER A 947 88.72 12.02 5.55
CA SER A 947 90.09 12.41 5.93
C SER A 947 90.07 13.71 6.73
N LEU A 948 90.57 13.69 7.96
CA LEU A 948 90.71 14.88 8.80
C LEU A 948 91.85 15.80 8.34
N SER A 949 92.68 15.35 7.40
CA SER A 949 93.74 16.15 6.77
C SER A 949 93.22 17.16 5.72
N ALA A 950 91.95 17.06 5.30
CA ALA A 950 91.35 18.01 4.36
C ALA A 950 91.27 19.43 4.94
N GLU A 951 91.20 20.48 4.12
CA GLU A 951 90.96 21.87 4.58
C GLU A 951 89.59 21.99 5.29
N PRO A 952 89.41 22.85 6.31
CA PRO A 952 88.12 23.02 7.00
C PRO A 952 86.96 23.32 6.04
N GLY A 953 87.23 24.09 4.98
CA GLY A 953 86.25 24.39 3.93
C GLY A 953 85.72 23.16 3.20
N ALA A 954 86.57 22.16 2.92
CA ALA A 954 86.15 20.95 2.19
C ALA A 954 85.21 20.05 3.02
N LEU A 955 85.38 20.03 4.35
CA LEU A 955 84.50 19.29 5.27
C LEU A 955 83.17 20.02 5.49
N VAL A 956 83.20 21.35 5.57
CA VAL A 956 81.99 22.18 5.61
C VAL A 956 81.20 22.02 4.31
N GLU A 957 81.84 22.09 3.14
CA GLU A 957 81.21 21.85 1.84
C GLU A 957 80.66 20.42 1.71
N ALA A 958 81.28 19.42 2.33
CA ALA A 958 80.76 18.05 2.34
C ALA A 958 79.51 17.94 3.25
N LEU A 959 79.51 18.60 4.41
CA LEU A 959 78.36 18.67 5.30
C LEU A 959 77.19 19.43 4.64
N GLU A 960 77.45 20.61 4.08
CA GLU A 960 76.44 21.43 3.40
C GLU A 960 75.82 20.69 2.21
N ARG A 961 76.62 19.94 1.44
CA ARG A 961 76.11 19.07 0.36
C ARG A 961 75.26 17.92 0.88
N ALA A 962 75.66 17.26 1.96
CA ALA A 962 74.88 16.18 2.56
C ALA A 962 73.56 16.68 3.17
N GLU A 963 73.59 17.83 3.85
CA GLU A 963 72.40 18.49 4.43
C GLU A 963 71.49 19.08 3.35
N ALA A 964 72.04 19.61 2.25
CA ALA A 964 71.26 20.03 1.08
C ALA A 964 70.56 18.82 0.43
N HIS A 965 71.27 17.72 0.25
CA HIS A 965 70.69 16.49 -0.32
C HIS A 965 69.61 15.89 0.59
N GLU A 966 69.82 15.88 1.91
CA GLU A 966 68.78 15.45 2.86
C GLU A 966 67.53 16.36 2.79
N ARG A 967 67.72 17.68 2.67
CA ARG A 967 66.62 18.65 2.51
C ARG A 967 65.86 18.48 1.21
N GLU A 968 66.56 18.26 0.09
CA GLU A 968 65.95 17.99 -1.22
C GLU A 968 65.10 16.70 -1.17
N LEU A 969 65.65 15.62 -0.62
CA LEU A 969 64.93 14.36 -0.43
C LEU A 969 63.75 14.51 0.55
N GLY A 970 63.88 15.38 1.55
CA GLY A 970 62.79 15.74 2.47
C GLY A 970 61.64 16.47 1.77
N ALA A 971 61.95 17.46 0.92
CA ALA A 971 60.95 18.18 0.14
C ALA A 971 60.25 17.26 -0.87
N GLU A 972 60.99 16.38 -1.56
CA GLU A 972 60.38 15.35 -2.44
C GLU A 972 59.51 14.36 -1.65
N GLN A 973 59.93 13.97 -0.45
CA GLN A 973 59.15 13.07 0.40
C GLN A 973 57.84 13.74 0.86
N ASP A 974 57.87 15.02 1.19
CA ASP A 974 56.69 15.79 1.61
C ASP A 974 55.70 15.99 0.46
N ASP A 975 56.16 16.29 -0.75
CA ASP A 975 55.32 16.38 -1.96
C ASP A 975 54.63 15.05 -2.28
N VAL A 976 55.38 13.93 -2.26
CA VAL A 976 54.80 12.58 -2.44
C VAL A 976 53.79 12.25 -1.34
N ARG A 977 54.03 12.71 -0.10
CA ARG A 977 53.12 12.51 1.03
C ARG A 977 51.83 13.34 0.89
N GLU A 978 51.93 14.55 0.39
CA GLU A 978 50.78 15.41 0.08
C GLU A 978 49.94 14.82 -1.05
N GLN A 979 50.58 14.38 -2.14
CA GLN A 979 49.92 13.68 -3.25
C GLN A 979 49.23 12.39 -2.78
N LEU A 980 49.89 11.57 -1.95
CA LEU A 980 49.28 10.40 -1.32
C LEU A 980 48.10 10.76 -0.42
N GLY A 981 48.18 11.88 0.31
CA GLY A 981 47.08 12.41 1.11
C GLY A 981 45.87 12.76 0.25
N GLY A 982 46.09 13.49 -0.85
CA GLY A 982 45.06 13.85 -1.83
C GLY A 982 44.43 12.63 -2.50
N LEU A 983 45.23 11.68 -2.97
CA LEU A 983 44.72 10.46 -3.60
C LEU A 983 43.99 9.53 -2.61
N ARG A 984 44.45 9.42 -1.36
CA ARG A 984 43.74 8.63 -0.33
C ARG A 984 42.43 9.29 0.10
N ALA A 985 42.38 10.62 0.18
CA ALA A 985 41.14 11.36 0.40
C ALA A 985 40.18 11.13 -0.77
N ARG A 986 40.67 11.24 -2.01
CA ARG A 986 39.87 10.96 -3.20
C ARG A 986 39.38 9.52 -3.28
N ARG A 987 40.20 8.54 -2.88
CA ARG A 987 39.80 7.13 -2.80
C ARG A 987 38.70 6.93 -1.76
N ARG A 988 38.83 7.52 -0.57
CA ARG A 988 37.79 7.50 0.46
C ARG A 988 36.49 8.15 -0.01
N GLU A 989 36.54 9.30 -0.69
CA GLU A 989 35.33 9.90 -1.30
C GLU A 989 34.64 8.97 -2.31
N LEU A 990 35.42 8.17 -3.04
CA LEU A 990 34.89 7.20 -4.00
C LEU A 990 34.39 5.91 -3.32
N GLU A 991 34.98 5.53 -2.18
CA GLU A 991 34.64 4.34 -1.37
C GLU A 991 33.50 4.57 -0.35
N ASP A 992 33.37 5.79 0.20
CA ASP A 992 32.36 6.18 1.20
C ASP A 992 30.97 6.42 0.58
N ALA A 993 30.85 6.41 -0.75
CA ALA A 993 29.57 6.42 -1.43
C ALA A 993 28.94 5.02 -1.42
N GLU A 994 27.64 4.93 -1.13
CA GLU A 994 26.84 3.70 -1.14
C GLU A 994 27.20 2.84 -2.37
N GLY A 995 27.57 1.58 -2.14
CA GLY A 995 28.19 0.75 -3.18
C GLY A 995 27.21 0.47 -4.33
N ALA A 996 27.71 0.33 -5.56
CA ALA A 996 26.85 0.02 -6.71
C ALA A 996 26.01 -1.25 -6.49
N ALA A 997 26.54 -2.22 -5.73
CA ALA A 997 25.83 -3.43 -5.35
C ALA A 997 24.68 -3.16 -4.35
N GLU A 998 24.88 -2.28 -3.37
CA GLU A 998 23.83 -1.87 -2.42
C GLU A 998 22.75 -1.06 -3.11
N LEU A 999 23.13 -0.13 -4.00
CA LEU A 999 22.18 0.63 -4.82
C LEU A 999 21.38 -0.28 -5.76
N HIS A 1000 22.00 -1.31 -6.34
CA HIS A 1000 21.27 -2.31 -7.13
C HIS A 1000 20.32 -3.15 -6.26
N ALA A 1001 20.75 -3.59 -5.07
CA ALA A 1001 19.89 -4.30 -4.14
C ALA A 1001 18.67 -3.45 -3.74
N ARG A 1002 18.91 -2.18 -3.41
CA ARG A 1002 17.86 -1.21 -3.07
C ARG A 1002 16.92 -0.91 -4.25
N ALA A 1003 17.44 -0.84 -5.47
CA ALA A 1003 16.60 -0.73 -6.66
C ALA A 1003 15.71 -1.97 -6.83
N GLN A 1004 16.23 -3.18 -6.60
CA GLN A 1004 15.42 -4.40 -6.64
C GLN A 1004 14.37 -4.43 -5.53
N GLU A 1005 14.67 -3.93 -4.32
CA GLU A 1005 13.69 -3.78 -3.25
C GLU A 1005 12.56 -2.80 -3.63
N GLU A 1006 12.89 -1.64 -4.21
CA GLU A 1006 11.87 -0.69 -4.69
C GLU A 1006 11.01 -1.29 -5.82
N LEU A 1007 11.60 -2.11 -6.70
CA LEU A 1007 10.87 -2.82 -7.75
C LEU A 1007 9.96 -3.91 -7.18
N ALA A 1008 10.40 -4.64 -6.16
CA ALA A 1008 9.56 -5.59 -5.43
C ALA A 1008 8.37 -4.86 -4.77
N GLY A 1009 8.61 -3.70 -4.17
CA GLY A 1009 7.54 -2.85 -3.62
C GLY A 1009 6.53 -2.37 -4.68
N VAL A 1010 6.97 -2.14 -5.92
CA VAL A 1010 6.06 -1.85 -7.06
C VAL A 1010 5.18 -3.07 -7.38
N ALA A 1011 5.77 -4.28 -7.41
CA ALA A 1011 5.03 -5.51 -7.69
C ALA A 1011 3.95 -5.78 -6.63
N ASP A 1012 4.30 -5.67 -5.34
CA ASP A 1012 3.37 -5.86 -4.22
C ASP A 1012 2.20 -4.86 -4.27
N ALA A 1013 2.50 -3.58 -4.53
CA ALA A 1013 1.48 -2.55 -4.63
C ALA A 1013 0.58 -2.75 -5.86
N ALA A 1014 1.11 -3.27 -6.97
CA ALA A 1014 0.35 -3.59 -8.17
C ALA A 1014 -0.55 -4.81 -7.95
N GLU A 1015 -0.07 -5.86 -7.28
CA GLU A 1015 -0.87 -7.03 -6.90
C GLU A 1015 -2.04 -6.63 -5.99
N ARG A 1016 -1.75 -5.84 -4.95
CA ARG A 1016 -2.77 -5.31 -4.03
C ARG A 1016 -3.84 -4.51 -4.78
N TYR A 1017 -3.43 -3.68 -5.75
CA TYR A 1017 -4.35 -2.92 -6.59
C TYR A 1017 -5.26 -3.83 -7.42
N LEU A 1018 -4.71 -4.89 -8.03
CA LEU A 1018 -5.49 -5.85 -8.81
C LEU A 1018 -6.52 -6.58 -7.94
N VAL A 1019 -6.13 -7.02 -6.74
CA VAL A 1019 -7.05 -7.67 -5.79
C VAL A 1019 -8.20 -6.75 -5.40
N LEU A 1020 -7.90 -5.49 -5.02
CA LEU A 1020 -8.94 -4.51 -4.66
C LEU A 1020 -9.87 -4.22 -5.83
N HIS A 1021 -9.34 -4.13 -7.05
CA HIS A 1021 -10.13 -3.92 -8.26
C HIS A 1021 -11.07 -5.09 -8.55
N LEU A 1022 -10.57 -6.33 -8.42
CA LEU A 1022 -11.37 -7.54 -8.57
C LEU A 1022 -12.46 -7.64 -7.50
N GLN A 1023 -12.12 -7.38 -6.23
CA GLN A 1023 -13.08 -7.35 -5.12
C GLN A 1023 -14.21 -6.36 -5.38
N ARG A 1024 -13.87 -5.16 -5.84
CA ARG A 1024 -14.84 -4.13 -6.21
C ARG A 1024 -15.76 -4.59 -7.33
N GLU A 1025 -15.21 -5.17 -8.38
CA GLU A 1025 -15.99 -5.58 -9.56
C GLU A 1025 -16.92 -6.75 -9.24
N ILE A 1026 -16.45 -7.73 -8.47
CA ILE A 1026 -17.27 -8.83 -7.97
C ILE A 1026 -18.42 -8.27 -7.12
N LEU A 1027 -18.13 -7.39 -6.15
CA LEU A 1027 -19.14 -6.81 -5.29
C LEU A 1027 -20.22 -6.04 -6.08
N ARG A 1028 -19.82 -5.23 -7.08
CA ARG A 1028 -20.76 -4.53 -7.97
C ARG A 1028 -21.64 -5.50 -8.74
N ARG A 1029 -21.05 -6.53 -9.33
CA ARG A 1029 -21.78 -7.55 -10.10
C ARG A 1029 -22.80 -8.31 -9.23
N GLU A 1030 -22.41 -8.68 -8.01
CA GLU A 1030 -23.30 -9.36 -7.06
C GLU A 1030 -24.43 -8.44 -6.58
N LEU A 1031 -24.18 -7.15 -6.36
CA LEU A 1031 -25.24 -6.18 -6.04
C LEU A 1031 -26.24 -6.01 -7.19
N ASP A 1032 -25.77 -5.95 -8.44
CA ASP A 1032 -26.62 -5.86 -9.63
C ASP A 1032 -27.42 -7.16 -9.88
N ALA A 1033 -26.86 -8.33 -9.57
CA ALA A 1033 -27.58 -9.60 -9.62
C ALA A 1033 -28.64 -9.71 -8.50
N TYR A 1034 -28.30 -9.17 -7.33
CA TYR A 1034 -29.19 -9.13 -6.17
C TYR A 1034 -30.39 -8.19 -6.41
N GLU A 1035 -30.18 -7.02 -7.02
CA GLU A 1035 -31.26 -6.12 -7.44
C GLU A 1035 -32.28 -6.86 -8.34
N ARG A 1036 -31.80 -7.50 -9.40
CA ARG A 1036 -32.64 -8.19 -10.39
C ARG A 1036 -33.52 -9.28 -9.79
N SER A 1037 -33.06 -9.92 -8.72
CA SER A 1037 -33.78 -11.04 -8.08
C SER A 1037 -34.69 -10.61 -6.92
N HIS A 1038 -34.40 -9.49 -6.25
CA HIS A 1038 -35.08 -9.11 -5.00
C HIS A 1038 -35.80 -7.75 -5.03
N ALA A 1039 -35.54 -6.88 -6.02
CA ALA A 1039 -36.13 -5.55 -6.07
C ALA A 1039 -37.65 -5.56 -6.29
N SER A 1040 -38.16 -6.30 -7.28
CA SER A 1040 -39.60 -6.27 -7.61
C SER A 1040 -40.51 -6.75 -6.46
N PRO A 1041 -40.24 -7.88 -5.77
CA PRO A 1041 -41.07 -8.31 -4.64
C PRO A 1041 -41.02 -7.34 -3.46
N LEU A 1042 -39.82 -6.81 -3.14
CA LEU A 1042 -39.63 -5.86 -2.03
C LEU A 1042 -40.34 -4.53 -2.31
N LEU A 1043 -40.22 -3.99 -3.53
CA LEU A 1043 -40.86 -2.74 -3.91
C LEU A 1043 -42.38 -2.82 -3.95
N VAL A 1044 -42.94 -3.94 -4.44
CA VAL A 1044 -44.39 -4.17 -4.40
C VAL A 1044 -44.89 -4.17 -2.95
N ARG A 1045 -44.18 -4.87 -2.05
CA ARG A 1045 -44.56 -4.91 -0.64
C ARG A 1045 -44.39 -3.56 0.04
N ALA A 1046 -43.28 -2.87 -0.21
CA ALA A 1046 -43.03 -1.53 0.31
C ALA A 1046 -44.06 -0.52 -0.21
N GLY A 1047 -44.50 -0.63 -1.48
CA GLY A 1047 -45.57 0.19 -2.04
C GLY A 1047 -46.90 0.02 -1.29
N ALA A 1048 -47.30 -1.22 -1.02
CA ALA A 1048 -48.51 -1.51 -0.24
C ALA A 1048 -48.42 -1.01 1.21
N LEU A 1049 -47.23 -1.10 1.84
CA LEU A 1049 -46.99 -0.53 3.16
C LEU A 1049 -47.03 1.00 3.14
N LEU A 1050 -46.46 1.63 2.12
CA LEU A 1050 -46.46 3.08 1.93
C LEU A 1050 -47.88 3.62 1.73
N GLU A 1051 -48.72 2.94 0.96
CA GLU A 1051 -50.13 3.28 0.78
C GLU A 1051 -50.86 3.37 2.11
N ARG A 1052 -50.62 2.39 2.98
CA ARG A 1052 -51.24 2.35 4.31
C ARG A 1052 -50.64 3.40 5.25
N LEU A 1053 -49.33 3.61 5.22
CA LEU A 1053 -48.64 4.65 6.01
C LEU A 1053 -49.10 6.07 5.64
N THR A 1054 -49.48 6.28 4.38
CA THR A 1054 -49.86 7.60 3.86
C THR A 1054 -51.37 7.81 3.74
N GLY A 1055 -52.18 6.83 4.16
CA GLY A 1055 -53.65 6.89 4.06
C GLY A 1055 -54.16 6.91 2.62
N GLY A 1056 -53.44 6.29 1.69
CA GLY A 1056 -53.79 6.20 0.27
C GLY A 1056 -53.25 7.34 -0.60
N ARG A 1057 -52.41 8.25 -0.08
CA ARG A 1057 -51.82 9.34 -0.89
C ARG A 1057 -50.81 8.83 -1.92
N PHE A 1058 -50.05 7.78 -1.57
CA PHE A 1058 -49.09 7.11 -2.45
C PHE A 1058 -49.48 5.65 -2.62
N VAL A 1059 -49.55 5.14 -3.84
CA VAL A 1059 -50.13 3.81 -4.13
C VAL A 1059 -49.08 2.79 -4.58
N ALA A 1060 -47.88 3.22 -4.97
CA ALA A 1060 -46.82 2.30 -5.38
C ALA A 1060 -45.40 2.87 -5.20
N LEU A 1061 -44.43 1.97 -5.11
CA LEU A 1061 -42.99 2.23 -5.24
C LEU A 1061 -42.47 1.36 -6.39
N ARG A 1062 -41.81 1.95 -7.37
CA ARG A 1062 -41.31 1.21 -8.55
C ARG A 1062 -40.13 1.91 -9.22
N PRO A 1063 -39.42 1.25 -10.14
CA PRO A 1063 -38.51 1.92 -11.07
C PRO A 1063 -39.27 2.89 -12.00
N PRO A 1064 -38.59 3.87 -12.60
CA PRO A 1064 -39.22 4.86 -13.47
C PRO A 1064 -39.71 4.19 -14.77
N SER A 1065 -40.81 4.71 -15.33
CA SER A 1065 -41.41 4.15 -16.57
C SER A 1065 -40.61 4.44 -17.84
N GLU A 1066 -39.85 5.54 -17.88
CA GLU A 1066 -39.11 5.99 -19.07
C GLU A 1066 -37.67 5.42 -19.10
N PRO A 1067 -37.25 4.76 -20.20
CA PRO A 1067 -35.88 4.29 -20.34
C PRO A 1067 -34.93 5.46 -20.63
N GLY A 1068 -34.20 5.91 -19.61
CA GLY A 1068 -33.15 6.93 -19.71
C GLY A 1068 -32.09 6.74 -18.63
N ALA A 1069 -31.12 7.67 -18.53
CA ALA A 1069 -30.00 7.64 -17.57
C ALA A 1069 -30.39 7.60 -16.07
N GLY A 1070 -31.69 7.55 -15.75
CA GLY A 1070 -32.26 7.36 -14.42
C GLY A 1070 -32.93 5.99 -14.19
N ALA A 1071 -32.71 4.99 -15.04
CA ALA A 1071 -33.34 3.65 -14.95
C ALA A 1071 -33.12 2.92 -13.61
N ARG A 1072 -32.14 3.35 -12.81
CA ARG A 1072 -31.86 2.82 -11.47
C ARG A 1072 -32.48 3.64 -10.32
N THR A 1073 -33.26 4.69 -10.59
CA THR A 1073 -33.79 5.60 -9.55
C THR A 1073 -35.19 5.19 -9.08
N LEU A 1074 -35.37 4.97 -7.77
CA LEU A 1074 -36.69 4.70 -7.15
C LEU A 1074 -37.67 5.86 -7.36
N VAL A 1075 -38.93 5.59 -7.77
CA VAL A 1075 -40.02 6.59 -7.79
C VAL A 1075 -41.19 6.17 -6.90
N ALA A 1076 -41.82 7.17 -6.25
CA ALA A 1076 -43.06 6.99 -5.50
C ALA A 1076 -44.24 7.48 -6.34
N VAL A 1077 -45.25 6.62 -6.52
CA VAL A 1077 -46.42 6.91 -7.34
C VAL A 1077 -47.54 7.41 -6.45
N ARG A 1078 -48.01 8.63 -6.72
CA ARG A 1078 -49.14 9.25 -6.01
C ARG A 1078 -50.49 8.73 -6.56
N ALA A 1079 -51.56 8.85 -5.79
CA ALA A 1079 -52.89 8.33 -6.14
C ALA A 1079 -53.50 8.90 -7.44
N ASP A 1080 -53.04 10.09 -7.87
CA ASP A 1080 -53.41 10.72 -9.15
C ASP A 1080 -52.54 10.27 -10.33
N GLY A 1081 -51.61 9.33 -10.11
CA GLY A 1081 -50.72 8.78 -11.12
C GLY A 1081 -49.41 9.55 -11.31
N GLU A 1082 -49.19 10.64 -10.56
CA GLU A 1082 -47.94 11.40 -10.62
C GLU A 1082 -46.77 10.57 -10.05
N GLU A 1083 -45.68 10.45 -10.82
CA GLU A 1083 -44.42 9.82 -10.38
C GLU A 1083 -43.51 10.88 -9.77
N LEU A 1084 -43.26 10.77 -8.46
CA LEU A 1084 -42.36 11.67 -7.73
C LEU A 1084 -41.03 11.00 -7.47
N THR A 1085 -39.95 11.68 -7.84
CA THR A 1085 -38.59 11.27 -7.52
C THR A 1085 -38.23 11.65 -6.08
N PRO A 1086 -37.29 10.95 -5.42
CA PRO A 1086 -36.96 11.19 -4.02
C PRO A 1086 -36.61 12.65 -3.65
N PRO A 1087 -35.92 13.45 -4.49
CA PRO A 1087 -35.66 14.87 -4.19
C PRO A 1087 -36.93 15.75 -4.17
N THR A 1088 -38.03 15.28 -4.76
CA THR A 1088 -39.32 16.01 -4.84
C THR A 1088 -40.27 15.65 -3.69
N LEU A 1089 -39.93 14.66 -2.86
CA LEU A 1089 -40.71 14.28 -1.69
C LEU A 1089 -40.45 15.25 -0.54
N SER A 1090 -41.48 15.50 0.29
CA SER A 1090 -41.28 16.17 1.57
C SER A 1090 -40.50 15.27 2.52
N GLU A 1091 -39.77 15.86 3.47
CA GLU A 1091 -38.93 15.12 4.43
C GLU A 1091 -39.73 14.03 5.17
N GLY A 1092 -40.94 14.34 5.66
CA GLY A 1092 -41.79 13.36 6.31
C GLY A 1092 -42.33 12.26 5.39
N THR A 1093 -42.48 12.51 4.09
CA THR A 1093 -42.85 11.47 3.11
C THR A 1093 -41.64 10.60 2.78
N ALA A 1094 -40.45 11.18 2.67
CA ALA A 1094 -39.20 10.43 2.47
C ALA A 1094 -38.93 9.47 3.64
N ASP A 1095 -39.16 9.91 4.87
CA ASP A 1095 -39.11 9.06 6.08
C ASP A 1095 -40.13 7.91 5.98
N GLN A 1096 -41.35 8.15 5.51
CA GLN A 1096 -42.37 7.10 5.32
C GLN A 1096 -42.00 6.11 4.22
N VAL A 1097 -41.40 6.57 3.11
CA VAL A 1097 -40.86 5.70 2.05
C VAL A 1097 -39.74 4.81 2.60
N HIS A 1098 -38.81 5.39 3.36
CA HIS A 1098 -37.74 4.63 3.99
C HIS A 1098 -38.28 3.61 5.00
N LEU A 1099 -39.26 4.01 5.84
CA LEU A 1099 -39.94 3.12 6.77
C LEU A 1099 -40.62 1.96 6.03
N ALA A 1100 -41.34 2.23 4.94
CA ALA A 1100 -42.00 1.20 4.15
C ALA A 1100 -41.02 0.18 3.55
N LEU A 1101 -39.91 0.66 2.99
CA LEU A 1101 -38.83 -0.19 2.47
C LEU A 1101 -38.20 -1.05 3.57
N ARG A 1102 -37.94 -0.46 4.75
CA ARG A 1102 -37.38 -1.19 5.89
C ARG A 1102 -38.32 -2.24 6.45
N LEU A 1103 -39.60 -1.93 6.60
CA LEU A 1103 -40.59 -2.89 7.06
C LEU A 1103 -40.76 -4.05 6.08
N ALA A 1104 -40.80 -3.78 4.77
CA ALA A 1104 -40.81 -4.82 3.74
C ALA A 1104 -39.54 -5.71 3.80
N GLY A 1105 -38.37 -5.10 3.99
CA GLY A 1105 -37.10 -5.83 4.16
C GLY A 1105 -37.09 -6.69 5.43
N ILE A 1106 -37.61 -6.20 6.55
CA ILE A 1106 -37.76 -6.95 7.80
C ILE A 1106 -38.69 -8.14 7.63
N GLU A 1107 -39.85 -7.98 6.98
CA GLU A 1107 -40.77 -9.08 6.69
C GLU A 1107 -40.10 -10.18 5.87
N GLN A 1108 -39.36 -9.80 4.83
CA GLN A 1108 -38.62 -10.76 4.00
C GLN A 1108 -37.52 -11.47 4.80
N LEU A 1109 -36.78 -10.74 5.65
CA LEU A 1109 -35.79 -11.35 6.54
C LEU A 1109 -36.41 -12.35 7.52
N GLN A 1110 -37.60 -12.07 8.06
CA GLN A 1110 -38.31 -13.01 8.92
C GLN A 1110 -38.74 -14.25 8.13
N ALA A 1111 -39.26 -14.07 6.91
CA ALA A 1111 -39.64 -15.16 6.03
C ALA A 1111 -38.46 -16.07 5.68
N ASP A 1112 -37.30 -15.49 5.31
CA ASP A 1112 -36.07 -16.21 5.01
C ASP A 1112 -35.59 -17.03 6.21
N ARG A 1113 -35.66 -16.45 7.42
CA ARG A 1113 -35.30 -17.16 8.67
C ARG A 1113 -36.20 -18.36 8.90
N VAL A 1114 -37.51 -18.19 8.76
CA VAL A 1114 -38.48 -19.27 8.94
C VAL A 1114 -38.28 -20.36 7.87
N ALA A 1115 -38.01 -19.97 6.62
CA ALA A 1115 -37.69 -20.91 5.53
C ALA A 1115 -36.41 -21.71 5.81
N ALA A 1116 -35.42 -21.11 6.48
CA ALA A 1116 -34.20 -21.78 6.94
C ALA A 1116 -34.40 -22.62 8.23
N GLY A 1117 -35.64 -22.78 8.72
CA GLY A 1117 -35.94 -23.55 9.93
C GLY A 1117 -35.60 -22.82 11.24
N LEU A 1118 -35.27 -21.53 11.18
CA LEU A 1118 -34.97 -20.71 12.36
C LEU A 1118 -36.23 -20.01 12.88
N PRO A 1119 -36.39 -19.85 14.20
CA PRO A 1119 -37.52 -19.11 14.74
C PRO A 1119 -37.42 -17.60 14.41
N PRO A 1120 -38.58 -16.91 14.28
CA PRO A 1120 -38.61 -15.47 14.13
C PRO A 1120 -38.08 -14.81 15.40
N VAL A 1121 -37.42 -13.67 15.20
CA VAL A 1121 -36.77 -12.89 16.27
C VAL A 1121 -37.52 -11.57 16.49
N PRO A 1122 -37.47 -10.96 17.68
CA PRO A 1122 -38.14 -9.70 17.93
C PRO A 1122 -37.61 -8.57 17.02
N VAL A 1123 -38.54 -7.74 16.55
CA VAL A 1123 -38.27 -6.48 15.83
C VAL A 1123 -38.32 -5.35 16.83
N VAL A 1124 -37.32 -4.47 16.85
CA VAL A 1124 -37.28 -3.34 17.79
C VAL A 1124 -37.23 -2.01 17.05
N LEU A 1125 -38.16 -1.14 17.41
CA LEU A 1125 -38.35 0.17 16.80
C LEU A 1125 -38.16 1.24 17.88
N ASP A 1126 -37.08 2.01 17.79
CA ASP A 1126 -36.68 2.96 18.83
C ASP A 1126 -37.00 4.40 18.41
N ASP A 1127 -38.04 4.97 19.02
CA ASP A 1127 -38.52 6.33 18.78
C ASP A 1127 -38.81 6.67 17.29
N VAL A 1128 -39.10 5.67 16.46
CA VAL A 1128 -39.30 5.82 15.00
C VAL A 1128 -40.48 6.70 14.60
N LEU A 1129 -41.50 6.83 15.46
CA LEU A 1129 -42.71 7.63 15.20
C LEU A 1129 -42.63 9.05 15.77
N MET A 1130 -41.46 9.48 16.28
CA MET A 1130 -41.30 10.78 16.95
C MET A 1130 -41.69 11.98 16.06
N THR A 1131 -41.39 11.90 14.76
CA THR A 1131 -41.64 12.97 13.78
C THR A 1131 -42.97 12.84 13.04
N PHE A 1132 -43.80 11.85 13.39
CA PHE A 1132 -45.08 11.60 12.72
C PHE A 1132 -46.16 12.46 13.38
N ASP A 1133 -46.93 13.17 12.56
CA ASP A 1133 -48.07 13.96 13.01
C ASP A 1133 -49.24 13.06 13.51
N ASP A 1134 -50.26 13.68 14.11
CA ASP A 1134 -51.43 12.99 14.68
C ASP A 1134 -52.28 12.24 13.63
N GLU A 1135 -52.08 12.48 12.32
CA GLU A 1135 -52.71 11.70 11.25
C GLU A 1135 -51.86 10.48 10.87
N ARG A 1136 -50.54 10.64 10.77
CA ARG A 1136 -49.60 9.59 10.32
C ARG A 1136 -49.26 8.58 11.41
N ALA A 1137 -49.15 9.00 12.67
CA ALA A 1137 -48.79 8.11 13.76
C ALA A 1137 -49.80 6.95 13.97
N PRO A 1138 -51.13 7.17 13.96
CA PRO A 1138 -52.11 6.08 13.98
C PRO A 1138 -51.99 5.12 12.79
N ALA A 1139 -51.73 5.62 11.59
CA ALA A 1139 -51.54 4.79 10.40
C ALA A 1139 -50.30 3.90 10.53
N ALA A 1140 -49.19 4.45 11.01
CA ALA A 1140 -47.97 3.69 11.29
C ALA A 1140 -48.19 2.63 12.36
N ILE A 1141 -48.89 2.94 13.45
CA ILE A 1141 -49.22 1.96 14.51
C ILE A 1141 -50.00 0.76 13.96
N ARG A 1142 -50.99 0.99 13.07
CA ARG A 1142 -51.74 -0.10 12.42
C ARG A 1142 -50.84 -0.96 11.53
N VAL A 1143 -49.90 -0.36 10.81
CA VAL A 1143 -48.92 -1.10 9.98
C VAL A 1143 -47.99 -1.94 10.87
N LEU A 1144 -47.49 -1.39 11.96
CA LEU A 1144 -46.64 -2.11 12.92
C LEU A 1144 -47.37 -3.26 13.61
N ALA A 1145 -48.66 -3.10 13.89
CA ALA A 1145 -49.46 -4.17 14.47
C ALA A 1145 -49.73 -5.31 13.49
N GLU A 1146 -49.80 -5.04 12.18
CA GLU A 1146 -49.85 -6.12 11.19
C GLU A 1146 -48.53 -6.88 11.08
N LEU A 1147 -47.40 -6.16 11.10
CA LEU A 1147 -46.09 -6.79 11.23
C LEU A 1147 -46.01 -7.65 12.50
N ALA A 1148 -46.67 -7.20 13.57
CA ALA A 1148 -46.75 -7.94 14.82
C ALA A 1148 -47.46 -9.30 14.73
N GLY A 1149 -48.17 -9.57 13.63
CA GLY A 1149 -48.76 -10.87 13.34
C GLY A 1149 -47.75 -11.93 12.88
N SER A 1150 -46.60 -11.52 12.32
CA SER A 1150 -45.55 -12.42 11.81
C SER A 1150 -44.30 -12.47 12.68
N ALA A 1151 -44.01 -11.40 13.43
CA ALA A 1151 -42.92 -11.33 14.40
C ALA A 1151 -43.30 -10.45 15.59
N GLN A 1152 -42.74 -10.70 16.77
CA GLN A 1152 -42.97 -9.84 17.92
C GLN A 1152 -42.38 -8.43 17.67
N VAL A 1153 -43.17 -7.37 17.82
CA VAL A 1153 -42.74 -5.97 17.59
C VAL A 1153 -42.68 -5.21 18.92
N LEU A 1154 -41.52 -4.63 19.21
CA LEU A 1154 -41.28 -3.80 20.37
C LEU A 1154 -41.08 -2.35 19.92
N LEU A 1155 -42.06 -1.48 20.19
CA LEU A 1155 -42.00 -0.06 19.88
C LEU A 1155 -41.60 0.71 21.15
N PHE A 1156 -40.38 1.23 21.18
CA PHE A 1156 -39.89 2.03 22.29
C PHE A 1156 -40.25 3.49 22.04
N THR A 1157 -40.83 4.14 23.04
CA THR A 1157 -41.17 5.56 22.96
C THR A 1157 -41.01 6.26 24.29
N HIS A 1158 -40.69 7.55 24.24
CA HIS A 1158 -40.78 8.46 25.40
C HIS A 1158 -42.05 9.33 25.42
N HIS A 1159 -42.88 9.27 24.37
CA HIS A 1159 -44.11 10.07 24.29
C HIS A 1159 -45.32 9.26 24.74
N GLU A 1160 -45.85 9.58 25.92
CA GLU A 1160 -47.08 8.96 26.44
C GLU A 1160 -48.29 9.16 25.49
N HIS A 1161 -48.29 10.25 24.72
CA HIS A 1161 -49.27 10.52 23.67
C HIS A 1161 -49.36 9.40 22.62
N LEU A 1162 -48.26 8.72 22.27
CA LEU A 1162 -48.31 7.60 21.31
C LEU A 1162 -49.09 6.40 21.87
N VAL A 1163 -49.11 6.20 23.19
CA VAL A 1163 -49.97 5.19 23.83
C VAL A 1163 -51.45 5.58 23.68
N GLY A 1164 -51.76 6.87 23.83
CA GLY A 1164 -53.10 7.41 23.59
C GLY A 1164 -53.56 7.21 22.14
N LEU A 1165 -52.70 7.56 21.17
CA LEU A 1165 -52.96 7.33 19.75
C LEU A 1165 -53.10 5.84 19.43
N ALA A 1166 -52.27 4.97 20.01
CA ALA A 1166 -52.41 3.52 19.86
C ALA A 1166 -53.77 3.02 20.36
N ARG A 1167 -54.26 3.48 21.52
CA ARG A 1167 -55.60 3.14 22.01
C ARG A 1167 -56.70 3.59 21.04
N ALA A 1168 -56.55 4.76 20.43
CA ALA A 1168 -57.52 5.30 19.46
C ALA A 1168 -57.58 4.51 18.15
N THR A 1169 -56.54 3.72 17.81
CA THR A 1169 -56.53 2.90 16.59
C THR A 1169 -57.42 1.65 16.66
N GLY A 1170 -57.78 1.20 17.87
CA GLY A 1170 -58.56 -0.03 18.09
C GLY A 1170 -57.78 -1.33 17.90
N VAL A 1171 -56.45 -1.27 17.80
CA VAL A 1171 -55.61 -2.44 17.56
C VAL A 1171 -55.18 -3.07 18.90
N GLU A 1172 -54.99 -4.39 18.95
CA GLU A 1172 -54.48 -5.06 20.15
C GLU A 1172 -52.98 -4.78 20.34
N PHE A 1173 -52.62 -4.25 21.51
CA PHE A 1173 -51.23 -4.04 21.90
C PHE A 1173 -51.07 -4.16 23.42
N THR A 1174 -49.83 -4.38 23.87
CA THR A 1174 -49.45 -4.39 25.28
C THR A 1174 -48.68 -3.12 25.62
N VAL A 1175 -48.91 -2.53 26.80
CA VAL A 1175 -48.09 -1.42 27.32
C VAL A 1175 -47.14 -1.98 28.36
N ALA A 1176 -45.84 -1.71 28.19
CA ALA A 1176 -44.83 -2.01 29.20
C ALA A 1176 -44.20 -0.69 29.68
N GLU A 1177 -44.36 -0.38 30.96
CA GLU A 1177 -43.79 0.84 31.54
C GLU A 1177 -42.35 0.61 32.04
N LEU A 1178 -41.44 1.45 31.57
CA LEU A 1178 -40.04 1.45 31.98
C LEU A 1178 -39.77 2.63 32.91
N GLY A 1179 -39.61 2.35 34.20
CA GLY A 1179 -39.24 3.34 35.20
C GLY A 1179 -37.72 3.60 35.24
N PRO A 1180 -37.27 4.71 35.84
CA PRO A 1180 -35.84 5.00 36.01
C PRO A 1180 -35.14 3.90 36.83
N PRO A 1181 -33.82 3.69 36.61
CA PRO A 1181 -33.07 2.69 37.34
C PRO A 1181 -33.06 2.99 38.84
N SER A 1182 -33.08 1.94 39.66
CA SER A 1182 -32.81 2.03 41.08
C SER A 1182 -31.44 2.69 41.32
N ARG A 1183 -31.31 3.57 42.33
CA ARG A 1183 -30.00 4.11 42.73
C ARG A 1183 -29.13 2.96 43.26
N ILE A 1184 -28.23 2.46 42.42
CA ILE A 1184 -27.19 1.52 42.81
C ILE A 1184 -25.94 2.36 43.10
N GLU A 1185 -25.41 2.29 44.32
CA GLU A 1185 -24.12 2.91 44.64
C GLU A 1185 -23.06 2.33 43.70
N PRO A 1186 -22.36 3.15 42.90
CA PRO A 1186 -21.33 2.65 42.02
C PRO A 1186 -20.23 2.00 42.86
N LEU A 1187 -19.82 0.79 42.47
CA LEU A 1187 -18.54 0.22 42.90
C LEU A 1187 -17.43 1.16 42.41
N LEU A 1188 -17.03 2.10 43.26
CA LEU A 1188 -15.79 2.84 43.11
C LEU A 1188 -14.63 1.87 43.29
N ASP A 1189 -14.28 1.18 42.20
CA ASP A 1189 -12.94 0.64 42.04
C ASP A 1189 -12.42 0.97 40.65
N ALA A 1190 -11.80 2.15 40.55
CA ALA A 1190 -11.22 2.69 39.33
C ALA A 1190 -10.02 1.87 38.80
N GLY A 1191 -9.63 0.77 39.47
CA GLY A 1191 -8.47 -0.05 39.13
C GLY A 1191 -8.69 -1.16 38.10
N ALA A 1192 -9.94 -1.59 37.82
CA ALA A 1192 -10.16 -2.84 37.07
C ALA A 1192 -10.49 -2.67 35.56
N ALA A 1193 -10.62 -1.44 35.05
CA ALA A 1193 -11.04 -1.19 33.65
C ALA A 1193 -9.91 -0.87 32.66
N ARG A 1194 -8.63 -0.97 33.04
CA ARG A 1194 -7.49 -0.74 32.14
C ARG A 1194 -6.44 -1.84 32.27
N ALA A 1195 -6.61 -2.92 31.52
CA ALA A 1195 -5.52 -3.86 31.22
C ALA A 1195 -5.77 -4.59 29.90
N THR A 1196 -5.50 -3.90 28.78
CA THR A 1196 -4.85 -4.54 27.62
C THR A 1196 -4.12 -3.44 26.83
N PRO A 1197 -2.79 -3.41 26.80
CA PRO A 1197 -2.04 -2.62 25.85
C PRO A 1197 -2.11 -3.32 24.48
N LEU A 1198 -2.47 -2.57 23.44
CA LEU A 1198 -2.15 -2.90 22.06
C LEU A 1198 -0.65 -2.66 21.86
N ALA A 1199 0.12 -3.73 21.66
CA ALA A 1199 1.40 -3.74 20.95
C ALA A 1199 1.75 -5.20 20.57
N GLY A 1200 1.78 -5.49 19.27
CA GLY A 1200 2.09 -6.80 18.68
C GLY A 1200 1.02 -7.25 17.71
#